data_AF-A0A5D0U7A7-F1
#
_entry.id   AF-A0A5D0U7A7-F1
#
_cell.length_a   1.000
_cell.length_b   1.000
_cell.length_c   1.000
_cell.angle_alpha   90.00
_cell.angle_beta   90.00
_cell.angle_gamma   90.00
#
_symmetry.space_group_name_H-M   'P 1'
#
loop_
_entity.id
_entity.type
_entity.pdbx_description
1 polymer ?
#
loop_
_entity_poly.entity_id
_entity_poly.type
_entity_poly.pdbx_seq_one_letter_code
_entity_poly.pdbx_strand_id
1 'polypeptide(L)'
;MNASRHSEGEHNATFNAHDNAKIGGQFAYMYGNVHIYDVGESAPPEERFDKALNLLDGAMPRRAEQLIQEAVEGGYQSHKVAYYWALAVLSGRSFDHLDNPEFESLRHASALVDPNNPDEWVEALNVITRFVNCLLQQERVGMMNEQEYELSLRLHDALPEVRREELRRHLEFIMTGALQDRLEATYAAKIREYRMAGDRENRAKKFFTPIPYPPIPREPTESAITTGARVGAALGAVIAGMSLLTAFFVIIPAAPLTALLFATGVGGGGYLLATKGIEWLVIQGRIAADDSRHGKYPETPTAYTPAKPQEDEEDDDHEWGESDRADREHRSFLRRRDAFRSVVAPFVDICFVLENPDGANKRKDWWEATKGLRDALADDIRRRYTEPDLMINELDWLITWHAERAKERWEKGTLREHRDGLRAQSPDGMAVLGRFALGFGLLCGVIGLFRASLGFGLLLILLVGAGAAIGWAGGFRVQVVKQRINRAEAEWIAAEEAAEKAAFEACQAELADRPSDAEIARWLDHDKFYIKNLAMNTCGLANRDIVAHAILTEYLAPCMKARVVFGPPRYSRYRVIVFLLTEAGVRQISVDLDFLTGTVSNQQRNNFRYDAIASARVLEVGVRFDAGRRSVILMEEADKAKKDKDKKNVESLISSQAFRLSLTGGPPIEIVVEHFDEGFLDRLRENVDSLFELALDNSGVRGALRVLESVAAEGREWLGQERKRRTRRMFDFKRQIDTRRELPWDTGDDSGGGVPAVT
;
A
#
# COMPACT_ATOMS: atom_id res chain seq x y z
N MET A 1 -41.38 38.95 26.56
CA MET A 1 -42.09 38.55 25.33
C MET A 1 -41.38 39.16 24.14
N ASN A 2 -40.53 38.40 23.47
CA ASN A 2 -40.39 38.39 22.01
C ASN A 2 -39.31 37.39 21.61
N ALA A 3 -39.73 36.44 20.80
CA ALA A 3 -38.91 35.42 20.19
C ALA A 3 -38.05 36.01 19.07
N SER A 4 -36.81 35.55 18.95
CA SER A 4 -35.95 35.79 17.80
C SER A 4 -35.31 34.48 17.33
N ARG A 5 -35.91 33.94 16.27
CA ARG A 5 -35.39 33.07 15.19
C ARG A 5 -34.08 32.29 15.43
N HIS A 6 -34.23 30.97 15.41
CA HIS A 6 -33.21 30.03 14.95
C HIS A 6 -32.78 30.35 13.51
N SER A 7 -31.49 30.58 13.30
CA SER A 7 -30.83 30.42 12.00
C SER A 7 -30.04 29.12 12.04
N GLU A 8 -30.40 28.19 11.17
CA GLU A 8 -29.59 27.02 10.81
C GLU A 8 -28.22 27.51 10.36
N GLY A 9 -27.17 27.13 11.10
CA GLY A 9 -25.80 27.37 10.70
C GLY A 9 -25.42 26.41 9.58
N GLU A 10 -25.24 26.94 8.39
CA GLU A 10 -24.56 26.28 7.27
C GLU A 10 -23.20 25.74 7.75
N HIS A 11 -23.08 24.41 7.83
CA HIS A 11 -21.80 23.72 7.96
C HIS A 11 -21.01 23.84 6.64
N ASN A 12 -20.43 25.01 6.40
CA ASN A 12 -19.38 25.17 5.39
C ASN A 12 -18.08 24.55 5.91
N ALA A 13 -17.94 23.24 5.71
CA ALA A 13 -16.66 22.54 5.86
C ALA A 13 -15.72 22.99 4.74
N THR A 14 -14.87 23.97 5.04
CA THR A 14 -13.70 24.30 4.23
C THR A 14 -12.68 23.17 4.36
N PHE A 15 -12.79 22.17 3.49
CA PHE A 15 -11.78 21.12 3.31
C PHE A 15 -10.51 21.76 2.73
N ASN A 16 -9.60 22.17 3.61
CA ASN A 16 -8.26 22.58 3.24
C ASN A 16 -7.41 21.34 2.95
N ALA A 17 -6.40 21.47 2.08
CA ALA A 17 -5.42 20.43 1.73
C ALA A 17 -4.67 19.79 2.93
N HIS A 18 -4.96 20.22 4.16
CA HIS A 18 -4.53 19.61 5.42
C HIS A 18 -5.35 18.36 5.79
N ASP A 19 -6.54 18.12 5.21
CA ASP A 19 -7.30 16.88 5.47
C ASP A 19 -6.77 15.67 4.69
N ASN A 20 -5.95 15.87 3.65
CA ASN A 20 -5.15 14.80 3.01
C ASN A 20 -4.15 14.16 3.99
N ALA A 21 -3.82 14.83 5.11
CA ALA A 21 -2.92 14.35 6.13
C ALA A 21 -3.58 13.42 7.17
N LYS A 22 -4.93 13.32 7.21
CA LYS A 22 -5.62 12.37 8.11
C LYS A 22 -5.59 10.93 7.60
N ILE A 23 -5.49 10.74 6.29
CA ILE A 23 -5.63 9.44 5.63
C ILE A 23 -4.24 8.87 5.30
N GLY A 24 -3.27 9.70 4.90
CA GLY A 24 -1.88 9.25 4.73
C GLY A 24 -1.23 8.67 6.01
N GLY A 25 -1.83 8.89 7.19
CA GLY A 25 -1.40 8.27 8.44
C GLY A 25 -1.97 6.87 8.72
N GLN A 26 -2.90 6.35 7.90
CA GLN A 26 -3.66 5.12 8.20
C GLN A 26 -3.45 3.95 7.23
N PHE A 27 -2.71 4.10 6.12
CA PHE A 27 -2.56 3.01 5.15
C PHE A 27 -1.10 2.57 5.08
N ALA A 28 -0.76 1.64 5.97
CA ALA A 28 0.49 0.92 5.94
C ALA A 28 0.28 -0.33 5.06
N TYR A 29 1.13 -0.55 4.04
CA TYR A 29 0.98 -1.69 3.12
C TYR A 29 2.01 -2.79 3.37
N MET A 30 1.55 -4.05 3.38
CA MET A 30 2.39 -5.23 3.57
C MET A 30 2.37 -6.13 2.33
N TYR A 31 3.55 -6.48 1.81
CA TYR A 31 3.68 -7.38 0.66
C TYR A 31 3.61 -8.85 1.11
N GLY A 32 2.42 -9.45 1.09
CA GLY A 32 2.15 -10.82 1.57
C GLY A 32 2.76 -11.98 0.75
N ASN A 33 2.97 -11.77 -0.56
CA ASN A 33 3.39 -12.82 -1.50
C ASN A 33 4.90 -12.82 -1.81
N VAL A 34 5.68 -12.02 -1.09
CA VAL A 34 7.11 -11.82 -1.34
C VAL A 34 7.92 -12.47 -0.22
N HIS A 35 8.30 -13.74 -0.40
CA HIS A 35 9.04 -14.54 0.58
C HIS A 35 10.55 -14.27 0.51
N ILE A 36 10.99 -13.02 0.71
CA ILE A 36 12.43 -12.68 0.62
C ILE A 36 13.19 -13.14 1.87
N TYR A 37 12.59 -12.99 3.05
CA TYR A 37 13.23 -13.23 4.35
C TYR A 37 12.66 -14.44 5.10
N ASP A 38 11.63 -15.07 4.54
CA ASP A 38 10.97 -16.25 5.10
C ASP A 38 11.89 -17.48 5.02
N VAL A 39 11.93 -18.26 6.10
CA VAL A 39 12.72 -19.49 6.22
C VAL A 39 11.82 -20.56 6.84
N GLY A 40 11.52 -21.61 6.08
CA GLY A 40 10.81 -22.76 6.63
C GLY A 40 11.63 -23.50 7.68
N GLU A 41 10.98 -24.06 8.71
CA GLU A 41 11.66 -24.79 9.81
C GLU A 41 12.57 -25.92 9.30
N SER A 42 12.19 -26.57 8.19
CA SER A 42 12.94 -27.66 7.55
C SER A 42 13.77 -27.22 6.34
N ALA A 43 14.05 -25.92 6.15
CA ALA A 43 14.82 -25.42 5.02
C ALA A 43 16.23 -26.07 4.95
N PRO A 44 16.79 -26.31 3.75
CA PRO A 44 18.16 -26.78 3.61
C PRO A 44 19.17 -25.70 4.07
N PRO A 45 20.37 -26.09 4.51
CA PRO A 45 21.41 -25.16 4.96
C PRO A 45 21.79 -24.07 3.94
N GLU A 46 21.80 -24.40 2.64
CA GLU A 46 22.08 -23.45 1.55
C GLU A 46 21.01 -22.34 1.47
N GLU A 47 19.73 -22.71 1.55
CA GLU A 47 18.62 -21.75 1.54
C GLU A 47 18.67 -20.82 2.76
N ARG A 48 19.00 -21.34 3.95
CA ARG A 48 19.20 -20.50 5.15
C ARG A 48 20.29 -19.46 4.93
N PHE A 49 21.40 -19.85 4.29
CA PHE A 49 22.49 -18.93 3.99
C PHE A 49 22.06 -17.84 2.99
N ASP A 50 21.38 -18.21 1.91
CA ASP A 50 20.88 -17.23 0.92
C ASP A 50 19.88 -16.23 1.54
N LYS A 51 19.00 -16.71 2.42
CA LYS A 51 18.09 -15.84 3.19
C LYS A 51 18.85 -14.93 4.15
N ALA A 52 19.93 -15.41 4.74
CA ALA A 52 20.80 -14.58 5.58
C ALA A 52 21.48 -13.45 4.80
N LEU A 53 21.88 -13.69 3.54
CA LEU A 53 22.40 -12.63 2.67
C LEU A 53 21.34 -11.57 2.40
N ASN A 54 20.11 -11.98 2.07
CA ASN A 54 19.00 -11.04 1.91
C ASN A 54 18.81 -10.21 3.18
N LEU A 55 18.83 -10.84 4.37
CA LEU A 55 18.70 -10.14 5.64
C LEU A 55 19.82 -9.12 5.88
N LEU A 56 21.08 -9.44 5.54
CA LEU A 56 22.17 -8.46 5.61
C LEU A 56 21.93 -7.28 4.67
N ASP A 57 21.51 -7.57 3.44
CA ASP A 57 21.18 -6.55 2.45
C ASP A 57 20.02 -5.66 2.90
N GLY A 58 19.04 -6.23 3.62
CA GLY A 58 17.90 -5.54 4.25
C GLY A 58 18.23 -4.79 5.55
N ALA A 59 19.50 -4.72 5.96
CA ALA A 59 19.97 -4.11 7.22
C ALA A 59 19.51 -4.85 8.50
N MET A 60 19.42 -6.18 8.46
CA MET A 60 19.04 -7.04 9.59
C MET A 60 20.17 -8.01 10.02
N PRO A 61 21.31 -7.50 10.49
CA PRO A 61 22.52 -8.30 10.68
C PRO A 61 22.42 -9.35 11.80
N ARG A 62 21.60 -9.11 12.83
CA ARG A 62 21.47 -10.05 13.96
C ARG A 62 20.72 -11.32 13.56
N ARG A 63 19.63 -11.18 12.82
CA ARG A 63 18.90 -12.33 12.28
C ARG A 63 19.73 -13.05 11.22
N ALA A 64 20.49 -12.32 10.41
CA ALA A 64 21.43 -12.92 9.46
C ALA A 64 22.54 -13.74 10.16
N GLU A 65 23.15 -13.22 11.23
CA GLU A 65 24.16 -13.95 12.01
C GLU A 65 23.63 -15.29 12.52
N GLN A 66 22.39 -15.31 13.05
CA GLN A 66 21.72 -16.54 13.50
C GLN A 66 21.53 -17.55 12.36
N LEU A 67 20.99 -17.12 11.21
CA LEU A 67 20.77 -18.01 10.08
C LEU A 67 22.08 -18.54 9.48
N ILE A 68 23.15 -17.73 9.47
CA ILE A 68 24.48 -18.18 9.02
C ILE A 68 25.03 -19.24 9.98
N GLN A 69 24.89 -19.03 11.29
CA GLN A 69 25.29 -20.01 12.28
C GLN A 69 24.53 -21.33 12.09
N GLU A 70 23.20 -21.28 11.93
CA GLU A 70 22.36 -22.46 11.66
C GLU A 70 22.77 -23.19 10.37
N ALA A 71 23.12 -22.45 9.31
CA ALA A 71 23.61 -23.02 8.06
C ALA A 71 24.95 -23.74 8.23
N VAL A 72 25.88 -23.16 9.00
CA VAL A 72 27.19 -23.76 9.30
C VAL A 72 27.04 -25.02 10.16
N GLU A 73 26.16 -24.98 11.17
CA GLU A 73 25.81 -26.13 12.00
C GLU A 73 25.16 -27.26 11.17
N GLY A 74 24.37 -26.89 10.15
CA GLY A 74 23.84 -27.79 9.13
C GLY A 74 24.87 -28.33 8.13
N GLY A 75 26.15 -27.93 8.24
CA GLY A 75 27.26 -28.42 7.43
C GLY A 75 27.56 -27.60 6.17
N TYR A 76 26.92 -26.44 5.96
CA TYR A 76 27.20 -25.58 4.81
C TYR A 76 28.38 -24.65 5.11
N GLN A 77 29.54 -24.99 4.54
CA GLN A 77 30.82 -24.33 4.82
C GLN A 77 31.50 -23.92 3.52
N SER A 78 31.87 -22.64 3.40
CA SER A 78 32.65 -22.09 2.29
C SER A 78 33.34 -20.79 2.69
N HIS A 79 34.30 -20.33 1.88
CA HIS A 79 34.94 -19.02 2.08
C HIS A 79 33.93 -17.87 2.03
N LYS A 80 32.91 -17.97 1.17
CA LYS A 80 31.79 -17.02 1.10
C LYS A 80 31.02 -16.96 2.42
N VAL A 81 30.75 -18.11 3.04
CA VAL A 81 30.10 -18.19 4.37
C VAL A 81 30.95 -17.52 5.43
N ALA A 82 32.27 -17.79 5.46
CA ALA A 82 33.20 -17.17 6.40
C ALA A 82 33.17 -15.63 6.32
N TYR A 83 33.23 -15.09 5.10
CA TYR A 83 33.20 -13.65 4.87
C TYR A 83 31.90 -12.99 5.36
N TYR A 84 30.75 -13.51 4.93
CA TYR A 84 29.45 -12.93 5.32
C TYR A 84 29.12 -13.17 6.80
N TRP A 85 29.62 -14.25 7.41
CA TRP A 85 29.49 -14.43 8.86
C TRP A 85 30.25 -13.34 9.60
N ALA A 86 31.50 -13.04 9.19
CA ALA A 86 32.26 -11.94 9.77
C ALA A 86 31.52 -10.59 9.60
N LEU A 87 30.97 -10.31 8.42
CA LEU A 87 30.15 -9.11 8.21
C LEU A 87 28.93 -9.06 9.13
N ALA A 88 28.18 -10.16 9.25
CA ALA A 88 27.00 -10.22 10.11
C ALA A 88 27.33 -10.00 11.59
N VAL A 89 28.42 -10.59 12.08
CA VAL A 89 28.89 -10.40 13.45
C VAL A 89 29.24 -8.92 13.68
N LEU A 90 29.99 -8.30 12.76
CA LEU A 90 30.53 -6.95 12.93
C LEU A 90 29.50 -5.83 12.64
N SER A 91 28.53 -6.08 11.77
CA SER A 91 27.58 -5.08 11.29
C SER A 91 26.75 -4.41 12.39
N GLY A 92 26.85 -3.08 12.52
CA GLY A 92 26.08 -2.35 13.54
C GLY A 92 26.59 -2.53 14.98
N ARG A 93 27.74 -3.19 15.17
CA ARG A 93 28.44 -3.28 16.46
C ARG A 93 29.66 -2.37 16.43
N SER A 94 29.85 -1.57 17.49
CA SER A 94 31.16 -0.97 17.75
C SER A 94 32.08 -2.03 18.34
N PHE A 95 33.38 -1.75 18.43
CA PHE A 95 34.32 -2.64 19.12
C PHE A 95 33.90 -2.90 20.58
N ASP A 96 33.27 -1.92 21.22
CA ASP A 96 32.70 -2.03 22.59
C ASP A 96 31.53 -2.99 22.69
N HIS A 97 30.94 -3.35 21.56
CA HIS A 97 29.80 -4.26 21.53
C HIS A 97 30.20 -5.70 21.20
N LEU A 98 31.49 -5.96 20.94
CA LEU A 98 32.03 -7.30 20.76
C LEU A 98 32.43 -7.88 22.12
N ASP A 99 31.67 -8.85 22.59
CA ASP A 99 31.98 -9.62 23.80
C ASP A 99 32.51 -11.02 23.39
N ASN A 100 32.80 -11.88 24.37
CA ASN A 100 33.30 -13.25 24.12
C ASN A 100 32.51 -14.06 23.07
N PRO A 101 31.16 -14.09 23.07
CA PRO A 101 30.43 -14.89 22.07
C PRO A 101 30.64 -14.36 20.65
N GLU A 102 30.68 -13.05 20.44
CA GLU A 102 30.99 -12.48 19.12
C GLU A 102 32.41 -12.83 18.67
N PHE A 103 33.38 -12.81 19.58
CA PHE A 103 34.75 -13.23 19.26
C PHE A 103 34.85 -14.73 18.95
N GLU A 104 34.03 -15.57 19.59
CA GLU A 104 33.91 -16.98 19.23
C GLU A 104 33.32 -17.14 17.82
N SER A 105 32.25 -16.42 17.47
CA SER A 105 31.68 -16.43 16.12
C SER A 105 32.70 -16.04 15.05
N LEU A 106 33.50 -14.99 15.27
CA LEU A 106 34.57 -14.60 14.34
C LEU A 106 35.66 -15.67 14.20
N ARG A 107 35.97 -16.39 15.29
CA ARG A 107 36.93 -17.50 15.26
C ARG A 107 36.38 -18.70 14.51
N HIS A 108 35.08 -18.98 14.66
CA HIS A 108 34.43 -20.02 13.88
C HIS A 108 34.42 -19.68 12.40
N ALA A 109 34.09 -18.44 12.04
CA ALA A 109 34.16 -17.95 10.67
C ALA A 109 35.57 -18.10 10.08
N SER A 110 36.61 -17.71 10.81
CA SER A 110 37.99 -17.83 10.33
C SER A 110 38.48 -19.28 10.18
N ALA A 111 37.96 -20.20 10.98
CA ALA A 111 38.27 -21.63 10.88
C ALA A 111 37.71 -22.31 9.60
N LEU A 112 36.75 -21.66 8.91
CA LEU A 112 36.17 -22.16 7.65
C LEU A 112 37.04 -21.86 6.42
N VAL A 113 38.10 -21.06 6.56
CA VAL A 113 38.94 -20.60 5.46
C VAL A 113 40.13 -21.53 5.24
N ASP A 114 40.37 -21.95 4.00
CA ASP A 114 41.60 -22.61 3.57
C ASP A 114 42.59 -21.59 2.98
N PRO A 115 43.69 -21.25 3.67
CA PRO A 115 44.66 -20.29 3.19
C PRO A 115 45.39 -20.70 1.91
N ASN A 116 45.37 -22.00 1.56
CA ASN A 116 46.10 -22.50 0.40
C ASN A 116 45.37 -22.27 -0.93
N ASN A 117 44.11 -21.82 -0.88
CA ASN A 117 43.29 -21.55 -2.05
C ASN A 117 42.60 -20.17 -1.91
N PRO A 118 43.35 -19.06 -2.06
CA PRO A 118 42.79 -17.72 -1.93
C PRO A 118 41.82 -17.43 -3.06
N ASP A 119 40.65 -16.93 -2.70
CA ASP A 119 39.63 -16.38 -3.61
C ASP A 119 39.27 -14.95 -3.19
N GLU A 120 38.33 -14.33 -3.91
CA GLU A 120 37.87 -12.96 -3.63
C GLU A 120 37.32 -12.76 -2.20
N TRP A 121 36.78 -13.83 -1.58
CA TRP A 121 36.18 -13.79 -0.25
C TRP A 121 37.26 -13.80 0.82
N VAL A 122 38.30 -14.60 0.61
CA VAL A 122 39.50 -14.61 1.46
C VAL A 122 40.20 -13.25 1.38
N GLU A 123 40.37 -12.67 0.19
CA GLU A 123 40.95 -11.33 0.04
C GLU A 123 40.15 -10.25 0.79
N ALA A 124 38.82 -10.26 0.66
CA ALA A 124 37.96 -9.31 1.36
C ALA A 124 37.98 -9.52 2.90
N LEU A 125 37.98 -10.77 3.36
CA LEU A 125 38.10 -11.11 4.78
C LEU A 125 39.48 -10.71 5.35
N ASN A 126 40.53 -10.75 4.54
CA ASN A 126 41.87 -10.29 4.91
C ASN A 126 41.90 -8.80 5.14
N VAL A 127 41.17 -8.02 4.34
CA VAL A 127 41.00 -6.58 4.56
C VAL A 127 40.28 -6.31 5.88
N ILE A 128 39.18 -7.03 6.19
CA ILE A 128 38.47 -6.92 7.49
C ILE A 128 39.46 -7.16 8.64
N THR A 129 40.18 -8.28 8.58
CA THR A 129 41.11 -8.70 9.63
C THR A 129 42.24 -7.69 9.82
N ARG A 130 42.82 -7.19 8.72
CA ARG A 130 43.87 -6.17 8.75
C ARG A 130 43.38 -4.86 9.33
N PHE A 131 42.17 -4.40 8.97
CA PHE A 131 41.59 -3.21 9.59
C PHE A 131 41.37 -3.38 11.08
N VAL A 132 40.84 -4.54 11.51
CA VAL A 132 40.73 -4.86 12.94
C VAL A 132 42.12 -4.82 13.58
N ASN A 133 43.15 -5.43 12.99
CA ASN A 133 44.51 -5.43 13.52
C ASN A 133 45.15 -4.03 13.62
N CYS A 134 44.97 -3.18 12.61
CA CYS A 134 45.45 -1.80 12.66
C CYS A 134 44.79 -1.02 13.80
N LEU A 135 43.49 -1.22 14.04
CA LEU A 135 42.78 -0.63 15.17
C LEU A 135 43.34 -1.15 16.50
N LEU A 136 43.59 -2.47 16.62
CA LEU A 136 44.20 -3.07 17.83
C LEU A 136 45.58 -2.47 18.14
N GLN A 137 46.38 -2.18 17.12
CA GLN A 137 47.72 -1.61 17.30
C GLN A 137 47.65 -0.14 17.72
N GLN A 138 46.77 0.64 17.07
CA GLN A 138 46.58 2.06 17.37
C GLN A 138 46.17 2.29 18.83
N GLU A 139 45.22 1.50 19.36
CA GLU A 139 44.78 1.65 20.75
C GLU A 139 45.85 1.23 21.77
N ARG A 140 46.74 0.30 21.42
CA ARG A 140 47.78 -0.21 22.34
C ARG A 140 48.98 0.73 22.47
N VAL A 141 49.46 1.25 21.34
CA VAL A 141 50.74 2.00 21.27
C VAL A 141 50.50 3.51 21.19
N GLY A 142 49.26 3.94 20.92
CA GLY A 142 48.92 5.34 20.67
C GLY A 142 49.49 5.89 19.36
N MET A 143 50.14 5.03 18.56
CA MET A 143 50.80 5.33 17.30
C MET A 143 50.32 4.31 16.27
N MET A 144 49.95 4.79 15.09
CA MET A 144 49.54 3.94 13.97
C MET A 144 50.78 3.49 13.20
N ASN A 145 50.90 2.19 12.87
CA ASN A 145 51.93 1.73 11.95
C ASN A 145 51.55 2.17 10.53
N GLU A 146 52.13 3.29 10.08
CA GLU A 146 51.80 3.90 8.79
C GLU A 146 51.98 2.94 7.60
N GLN A 147 52.93 1.99 7.69
CA GLN A 147 53.17 1.02 6.62
C GLN A 147 52.07 -0.05 6.52
N GLU A 148 51.67 -0.64 7.65
CA GLU A 148 50.54 -1.58 7.68
C GLU A 148 49.21 -0.89 7.34
N TYR A 149 49.08 0.37 7.73
CA TYR A 149 47.92 1.20 7.43
C TYR A 149 47.78 1.47 5.92
N GLU A 150 48.84 1.96 5.27
CA GLU A 150 48.85 2.21 3.83
C GLU A 150 48.65 0.93 3.03
N LEU A 151 49.21 -0.20 3.49
CA LEU A 151 48.98 -1.50 2.87
C LEU A 151 47.51 -1.93 2.95
N SER A 152 46.86 -1.75 4.11
CA SER A 152 45.46 -2.10 4.31
C SER A 152 44.52 -1.26 3.44
N LEU A 153 44.81 0.03 3.28
CA LEU A 153 44.07 0.91 2.37
C LEU A 153 44.25 0.51 0.90
N ARG A 154 45.47 0.18 0.46
CA ARG A 154 45.72 -0.28 -0.91
C ARG A 154 45.00 -1.58 -1.22
N LEU A 155 45.01 -2.53 -0.28
CA LEU A 155 44.29 -3.79 -0.43
C LEU A 155 42.77 -3.56 -0.50
N HIS A 156 42.24 -2.69 0.35
CA HIS A 156 40.84 -2.27 0.27
C HIS A 156 40.52 -1.66 -1.10
N ASP A 157 41.34 -0.74 -1.60
CA ASP A 157 41.09 -0.06 -2.88
C ASP A 157 41.22 -0.98 -4.11
N ALA A 158 41.97 -2.08 -3.99
CA ALA A 158 42.07 -3.12 -5.00
C ALA A 158 40.82 -4.04 -5.06
N LEU A 159 39.98 -4.06 -4.01
CA LEU A 159 38.78 -4.88 -4.00
C LEU A 159 37.73 -4.39 -5.00
N PRO A 160 36.89 -5.31 -5.55
CA PRO A 160 35.73 -4.93 -6.34
C PRO A 160 34.83 -3.93 -5.61
N GLU A 161 34.18 -3.04 -6.36
CA GLU A 161 33.32 -1.98 -5.80
C GLU A 161 32.23 -2.53 -4.87
N VAL A 162 31.63 -3.68 -5.21
CA VAL A 162 30.63 -4.36 -4.37
C VAL A 162 31.18 -4.71 -2.99
N ARG A 163 32.40 -5.27 -2.92
CA ARG A 163 33.03 -5.65 -1.64
C ARG A 163 33.41 -4.43 -0.81
N ARG A 164 33.94 -3.38 -1.46
CA ARG A 164 34.26 -2.12 -0.77
C ARG A 164 33.03 -1.49 -0.14
N GLU A 165 31.89 -1.56 -0.83
CA GLU A 165 30.62 -1.02 -0.34
C GLU A 165 30.06 -1.83 0.85
N GLU A 166 30.10 -3.17 0.79
CA GLU A 166 29.71 -4.02 1.93
C GLU A 166 30.60 -3.78 3.17
N LEU A 167 31.92 -3.71 2.97
CA LEU A 167 32.87 -3.41 4.05
C LEU A 167 32.55 -2.04 4.67
N ARG A 168 32.33 -1.01 3.85
CA ARG A 168 31.95 0.33 4.32
C ARG A 168 30.67 0.27 5.16
N ARG A 169 29.64 -0.41 4.67
CA ARG A 169 28.32 -0.51 5.31
C ARG A 169 28.37 -1.22 6.65
N HIS A 170 29.04 -2.37 6.70
CA HIS A 170 29.01 -3.23 7.88
C HIS A 170 30.13 -2.92 8.88
N LEU A 171 31.25 -2.31 8.46
CA LEU A 171 32.35 -1.96 9.36
C LEU A 171 32.30 -0.51 9.87
N GLU A 172 31.27 0.28 9.54
CA GLU A 172 31.18 1.71 9.89
C GLU A 172 31.41 1.99 11.39
N PHE A 173 30.88 1.13 12.27
CA PHE A 173 30.98 1.31 13.72
C PHE A 173 32.27 0.77 14.32
N ILE A 174 33.01 -0.06 13.57
CA ILE A 174 34.28 -0.65 14.01
C ILE A 174 35.45 0.21 13.57
N MET A 175 35.41 0.71 12.33
CA MET A 175 36.40 1.64 11.84
C MET A 175 36.23 2.98 12.57
N THR A 176 37.22 3.37 13.37
CA THR A 176 37.21 4.64 14.13
C THR A 176 38.45 5.48 13.82
N GLY A 177 38.38 6.78 14.13
CA GLY A 177 39.54 7.68 14.09
C GLY A 177 40.08 7.96 12.68
N ALA A 178 41.40 7.91 12.52
CA ALA A 178 42.08 8.33 11.28
C ALA A 178 41.79 7.43 10.07
N LEU A 179 41.60 6.13 10.29
CA LEU A 179 41.21 5.17 9.26
C LEU A 179 39.83 5.51 8.68
N GLN A 180 38.88 5.82 9.58
CA GLN A 180 37.54 6.25 9.19
C GLN A 180 37.59 7.59 8.45
N ASP A 181 38.35 8.58 8.94
CA ASP A 181 38.49 9.89 8.28
C ASP A 181 38.95 9.76 6.81
N ARG A 182 39.90 8.87 6.49
CA ARG A 182 40.44 8.73 5.13
C ARG A 182 39.52 7.96 4.19
N LEU A 183 38.89 6.89 4.68
CA LEU A 183 37.89 6.14 3.91
C LEU A 183 36.65 7.01 3.65
N GLU A 184 36.14 7.68 4.67
CA GLU A 184 34.96 8.53 4.56
C GLU A 184 35.20 9.76 3.69
N ALA A 185 36.39 10.37 3.66
CA ALA A 185 36.68 11.51 2.78
C ALA A 185 36.50 11.16 1.29
N THR A 186 36.96 9.98 0.89
CA THR A 186 36.82 9.49 -0.49
C THR A 186 35.35 9.20 -0.83
N TYR A 187 34.62 8.60 0.10
CA TYR A 187 33.22 8.26 -0.09
C TYR A 187 32.26 9.46 0.05
N ALA A 188 32.57 10.43 0.89
CA ALA A 188 31.74 11.63 1.11
C ALA A 188 31.60 12.47 -0.17
N ALA A 189 32.58 12.42 -1.07
CA ALA A 189 32.48 13.03 -2.40
C ALA A 189 31.44 12.31 -3.29
N LYS A 190 31.37 10.98 -3.20
CA LYS A 190 30.47 10.14 -4.02
C LYS A 190 29.09 9.90 -3.40
N ILE A 191 28.92 10.09 -2.09
CA ILE A 191 27.66 9.73 -1.41
C ILE A 191 26.45 10.50 -1.95
N ARG A 192 26.65 11.74 -2.42
CA ARG A 192 25.58 12.53 -3.03
C ARG A 192 25.08 11.92 -4.34
N GLU A 193 25.96 11.24 -5.07
CA GLU A 193 25.62 10.49 -6.27
C GLU A 193 24.93 9.17 -5.87
N TYR A 194 25.56 8.36 -5.01
CA TYR A 194 25.02 7.06 -4.60
C TYR A 194 23.65 7.14 -3.93
N ARG A 195 23.38 8.19 -3.14
CA ARG A 195 22.08 8.36 -2.49
C ARG A 195 20.93 8.62 -3.46
N MET A 196 21.20 9.17 -4.65
CA MET A 196 20.21 9.45 -5.70
C MET A 196 20.39 8.54 -6.93
N ALA A 197 21.26 7.53 -6.84
CA ALA A 197 21.57 6.64 -7.94
C ALA A 197 20.35 5.79 -8.33
N GLY A 198 20.28 5.43 -9.62
CA GLY A 198 19.26 4.54 -10.15
C GLY A 198 17.85 5.12 -10.13
N ASP A 199 17.70 6.42 -10.43
CA ASP A 199 16.42 7.15 -10.50
C ASP A 199 15.53 6.95 -9.27
N ARG A 200 16.15 7.11 -8.09
CA ARG A 200 15.51 6.88 -6.80
C ARG A 200 14.20 7.64 -6.64
N GLU A 201 14.11 8.88 -7.09
CA GLU A 201 12.92 9.72 -6.88
C GLU A 201 11.65 9.09 -7.47
N ASN A 202 11.75 8.57 -8.69
CA ASN A 202 10.64 7.91 -9.36
C ASN A 202 10.45 6.46 -8.87
N ARG A 203 11.55 5.71 -8.69
CA ARG A 203 11.49 4.28 -8.33
C ARG A 203 11.10 4.04 -6.88
N ALA A 204 11.60 4.83 -5.94
CA ALA A 204 11.30 4.64 -4.51
C ALA A 204 9.82 4.79 -4.22
N LYS A 205 9.11 5.71 -4.90
CA LYS A 205 7.66 5.88 -4.75
C LYS A 205 6.91 4.57 -5.05
N LYS A 206 7.34 3.82 -6.08
CA LYS A 206 6.74 2.54 -6.50
C LYS A 206 6.84 1.45 -5.42
N PHE A 207 7.81 1.54 -4.50
CA PHE A 207 7.90 0.63 -3.36
C PHE A 207 6.79 0.87 -2.32
N PHE A 208 6.23 2.07 -2.27
CA PHE A 208 5.12 2.41 -1.38
C PHE A 208 3.76 2.25 -2.06
N THR A 209 3.73 1.94 -3.36
CA THR A 209 2.52 1.70 -4.13
C THR A 209 2.15 0.22 -4.03
N PRO A 210 0.90 -0.11 -3.62
CA PRO A 210 0.44 -1.49 -3.52
C PRO A 210 0.45 -2.19 -4.89
N ILE A 211 0.50 -3.52 -4.88
CA ILE A 211 0.39 -4.29 -6.12
C ILE A 211 -1.08 -4.20 -6.58
N PRO A 212 -1.36 -3.78 -7.82
CA PRO A 212 -2.73 -3.61 -8.28
C PRO A 212 -3.43 -4.98 -8.35
N TYR A 213 -4.65 -5.04 -7.83
CA TYR A 213 -5.50 -6.23 -7.96
C TYR A 213 -6.23 -6.21 -9.32
N PRO A 214 -6.31 -7.34 -10.05
CA PRO A 214 -6.89 -7.39 -11.38
C PRO A 214 -8.39 -7.00 -11.43
N PRO A 215 -8.87 -6.38 -12.52
CA PRO A 215 -10.28 -6.06 -12.66
C PRO A 215 -11.14 -7.34 -12.76
N ILE A 216 -12.18 -7.44 -11.92
CA ILE A 216 -13.16 -8.54 -11.98
C ILE A 216 -14.24 -8.19 -13.01
N PRO A 217 -14.52 -9.06 -14.00
CA PRO A 217 -15.52 -8.81 -15.03
C PRO A 217 -16.94 -8.70 -14.44
N ARG A 218 -17.78 -7.90 -15.08
CA ARG A 218 -19.20 -7.73 -14.73
C ARG A 218 -20.00 -8.82 -15.44
N GLU A 219 -20.73 -9.63 -14.67
CA GLU A 219 -21.57 -10.65 -15.27
C GLU A 219 -22.76 -10.02 -16.01
N PRO A 220 -22.91 -10.24 -17.33
CA PRO A 220 -24.08 -9.78 -18.05
C PRO A 220 -25.30 -10.61 -17.59
N THR A 221 -26.36 -9.95 -17.14
CA THR A 221 -27.62 -10.64 -16.83
C THR A 221 -28.25 -11.13 -18.13
N GLU A 222 -28.13 -12.41 -18.44
CA GLU A 222 -28.81 -12.99 -19.60
C GLU A 222 -30.30 -13.21 -19.30
N SER A 223 -31.18 -12.66 -20.16
CA SER A 223 -32.61 -12.96 -20.11
C SER A 223 -32.98 -13.91 -21.25
N ALA A 224 -33.21 -15.18 -20.92
CA ALA A 224 -33.65 -16.17 -21.90
C ALA A 224 -35.13 -15.95 -22.28
N ILE A 225 -35.41 -15.86 -23.58
CA ILE A 225 -36.79 -15.84 -24.09
C ILE A 225 -37.35 -17.25 -23.97
N THR A 226 -38.41 -17.42 -23.18
CA THR A 226 -39.07 -18.72 -23.04
C THR A 226 -39.87 -19.05 -24.30
N THR A 227 -39.83 -20.31 -24.74
CA THR A 227 -40.58 -20.77 -25.93
C THR A 227 -42.10 -20.55 -25.76
N GLY A 228 -42.62 -20.69 -24.54
CA GLY A 228 -44.02 -20.43 -24.21
C GLY A 228 -44.45 -18.98 -24.40
N ALA A 229 -43.58 -18.01 -24.09
CA ALA A 229 -43.84 -16.59 -24.30
C ALA A 229 -44.02 -16.24 -25.79
N ARG A 230 -43.21 -16.85 -26.67
CA ARG A 230 -43.29 -16.68 -28.13
C ARG A 230 -44.60 -17.22 -28.69
N VAL A 231 -44.96 -18.44 -28.29
CA VAL A 231 -46.19 -19.11 -28.76
C VAL A 231 -47.43 -18.36 -28.27
N GLY A 232 -47.46 -17.95 -26.99
CA GLY A 232 -48.55 -17.15 -26.44
C GLY A 232 -48.73 -15.81 -27.15
N ALA A 233 -47.63 -15.09 -27.42
CA ALA A 233 -47.68 -13.82 -28.15
C ALA A 233 -48.15 -14.00 -29.61
N ALA A 234 -47.71 -15.05 -30.30
CA ALA A 234 -48.15 -15.36 -31.66
C ALA A 234 -49.65 -15.70 -31.70
N LEU A 235 -50.13 -16.54 -30.79
CA LEU A 235 -51.53 -16.93 -30.72
C LEU A 235 -52.43 -15.72 -30.39
N GLY A 236 -52.03 -14.90 -29.41
CA GLY A 236 -52.74 -13.68 -29.04
C GLY A 236 -52.82 -12.66 -30.19
N ALA A 237 -51.72 -12.50 -30.94
CA ALA A 237 -51.68 -11.62 -32.12
C ALA A 237 -52.59 -12.10 -33.25
N VAL A 238 -52.64 -13.41 -33.51
CA VAL A 238 -53.54 -14.00 -34.51
C VAL A 238 -55.00 -13.79 -34.13
N ILE A 239 -55.37 -14.06 -32.87
CA ILE A 239 -56.75 -13.89 -32.38
C ILE A 239 -57.18 -12.41 -32.47
N ALA A 240 -56.34 -11.49 -31.99
CA ALA A 240 -56.63 -10.07 -32.05
C ALA A 240 -56.70 -9.54 -33.49
N GLY A 241 -55.76 -9.94 -34.36
CA GLY A 241 -55.71 -9.54 -35.75
C GLY A 241 -56.92 -10.01 -36.55
N MET A 242 -57.30 -11.28 -36.43
CA MET A 242 -58.49 -11.84 -37.08
C MET A 242 -59.78 -11.17 -36.59
N SER A 243 -59.86 -10.84 -35.30
CA SER A 243 -61.02 -10.16 -34.72
C SER A 243 -61.15 -8.71 -35.20
N LEU A 244 -60.04 -7.97 -35.28
CA LEU A 244 -60.00 -6.61 -35.84
C LEU A 244 -60.33 -6.59 -37.34
N LEU A 245 -59.86 -7.57 -38.10
CA LEU A 245 -60.18 -7.74 -39.52
C LEU A 245 -61.68 -8.06 -39.72
N THR A 246 -62.23 -8.95 -38.90
CA THR A 246 -63.67 -9.27 -38.93
C THR A 246 -64.52 -8.04 -38.55
N ALA A 247 -64.09 -7.27 -37.54
CA ALA A 247 -64.74 -6.02 -37.16
C ALA A 247 -64.77 -5.01 -38.33
N PHE A 248 -63.67 -4.87 -39.07
CA PHE A 248 -63.62 -3.99 -40.23
C PHE A 248 -64.69 -4.35 -41.28
N PHE A 249 -64.79 -5.62 -41.67
CA PHE A 249 -65.79 -6.07 -42.66
C PHE A 249 -67.24 -5.87 -42.20
N VAL A 250 -67.49 -5.92 -40.89
CA VAL A 250 -68.83 -5.70 -40.30
C VAL A 250 -69.19 -4.21 -40.29
N ILE A 251 -68.21 -3.32 -40.07
CA ILE A 251 -68.45 -1.87 -40.00
C ILE A 251 -68.65 -1.26 -41.40
N ILE A 252 -67.95 -1.76 -42.43
CA ILE A 252 -68.01 -1.22 -43.81
C ILE A 252 -69.44 -0.97 -44.32
N PRO A 253 -70.37 -1.94 -44.28
CA PRO A 253 -71.72 -1.75 -44.82
C PRO A 253 -72.59 -0.80 -43.98
N ALA A 254 -72.32 -0.67 -42.68
CA ALA A 254 -73.14 0.13 -41.76
C ALA A 254 -72.65 1.59 -41.65
N ALA A 255 -71.34 1.81 -41.69
CA ALA A 255 -70.73 3.12 -41.47
C ALA A 255 -69.33 3.19 -42.12
N PRO A 256 -69.23 3.47 -43.44
CA PRO A 256 -68.00 3.38 -44.20
C PRO A 256 -66.92 4.38 -43.74
N LEU A 257 -67.33 5.58 -43.29
CA LEU A 257 -66.40 6.59 -42.79
C LEU A 257 -65.75 6.16 -41.46
N THR A 258 -66.50 5.52 -40.56
CA THR A 258 -65.92 4.97 -39.33
C THR A 258 -65.07 3.73 -39.58
N ALA A 259 -65.40 2.93 -40.59
CA ALA A 259 -64.55 1.80 -41.02
C ALA A 259 -63.19 2.28 -41.53
N LEU A 260 -63.17 3.36 -42.32
CA LEU A 260 -61.95 3.98 -42.82
C LEU A 260 -61.07 4.49 -41.67
N LEU A 261 -61.64 5.24 -40.72
CA LEU A 261 -60.90 5.76 -39.55
C LEU A 261 -60.40 4.65 -38.62
N PHE A 262 -61.18 3.57 -38.46
CA PHE A 262 -60.76 2.38 -37.74
C PHE A 262 -59.57 1.71 -38.41
N ALA A 263 -59.62 1.48 -39.73
CA ALA A 263 -58.54 0.84 -40.47
C ALA A 263 -57.25 1.68 -40.48
N THR A 264 -57.36 2.99 -40.71
CA THR A 264 -56.19 3.89 -40.71
C THR A 264 -55.62 4.09 -39.32
N GLY A 265 -56.45 4.21 -38.29
CA GLY A 265 -56.02 4.35 -36.91
C GLY A 265 -55.37 3.08 -36.34
N VAL A 266 -55.99 1.91 -36.55
CA VAL A 266 -55.45 0.61 -36.10
C VAL A 266 -54.24 0.20 -36.93
N GLY A 267 -54.30 0.32 -38.26
CA GLY A 267 -53.20 -0.02 -39.15
C GLY A 267 -52.00 0.92 -39.01
N GLY A 268 -52.23 2.23 -39.09
CA GLY A 268 -51.19 3.25 -38.94
C GLY A 268 -50.65 3.34 -37.51
N GLY A 269 -51.53 3.39 -36.51
CA GLY A 269 -51.13 3.41 -35.10
C GLY A 269 -50.44 2.12 -34.66
N GLY A 270 -50.93 0.96 -35.10
CA GLY A 270 -50.30 -0.34 -34.84
C GLY A 270 -48.93 -0.48 -35.47
N TYR A 271 -48.77 -0.05 -36.73
CA TYR A 271 -47.48 -0.03 -37.42
C TYR A 271 -46.45 0.87 -36.72
N LEU A 272 -46.85 2.09 -36.33
CA LEU A 272 -45.98 3.01 -35.59
C LEU A 272 -45.57 2.46 -34.22
N LEU A 273 -46.48 1.82 -33.49
CA LEU A 273 -46.16 1.22 -32.19
C LEU A 273 -45.26 -0.02 -32.33
N ALA A 274 -45.44 -0.84 -33.36
CA ALA A 274 -44.61 -2.01 -33.60
C ALA A 274 -43.18 -1.62 -34.02
N THR A 275 -43.03 -0.57 -34.83
CA THR A 275 -41.72 -0.13 -35.34
C THR A 275 -41.02 0.85 -34.39
N LYS A 276 -41.67 1.96 -34.05
CA LYS A 276 -41.12 3.05 -33.23
C LYS A 276 -41.39 2.91 -31.74
N GLY A 277 -42.44 2.20 -31.35
CA GLY A 277 -42.73 1.95 -29.93
C GLY A 277 -41.71 1.02 -29.26
N ILE A 278 -41.22 -0.01 -29.95
CA ILE A 278 -40.17 -0.90 -29.44
C ILE A 278 -38.83 -0.14 -29.35
N GLU A 279 -38.48 0.61 -30.39
CA GLU A 279 -37.27 1.46 -30.41
C GLU A 279 -37.27 2.47 -29.27
N TRP A 280 -38.40 3.16 -29.04
CA TRP A 280 -38.60 4.06 -27.91
C TRP A 280 -38.39 3.36 -26.55
N LEU A 281 -38.99 2.18 -26.34
CA LEU A 281 -38.83 1.42 -25.09
C LEU A 281 -37.38 0.98 -24.85
N VAL A 282 -36.66 0.59 -25.91
CA VAL A 282 -35.24 0.24 -25.83
C VAL A 282 -34.41 1.48 -25.45
N ILE A 283 -34.67 2.64 -26.06
CA ILE A 283 -33.96 3.88 -25.74
C ILE A 283 -34.23 4.31 -24.28
N GLN A 284 -35.48 4.24 -23.82
CA GLN A 284 -35.82 4.55 -22.42
C GLN A 284 -35.17 3.59 -21.43
N GLY A 285 -35.12 2.28 -21.77
CA GLY A 285 -34.40 1.30 -20.97
C GLY A 285 -32.90 1.58 -20.89
N ARG A 286 -32.28 1.95 -22.02
CA ARG A 286 -30.85 2.34 -22.08
C ARG A 286 -30.56 3.63 -21.32
N ILE A 287 -31.46 4.62 -21.35
CA ILE A 287 -31.35 5.83 -20.53
C ILE A 287 -31.45 5.48 -19.05
N ALA A 288 -32.38 4.59 -18.68
CA ALA A 288 -32.53 4.15 -17.29
C ALA A 288 -31.31 3.37 -16.79
N ALA A 289 -30.71 2.53 -17.63
CA ALA A 289 -29.45 1.86 -17.34
C ALA A 289 -28.29 2.84 -17.20
N ASP A 290 -28.19 3.84 -18.09
CA ASP A 290 -27.20 4.90 -17.96
C ASP A 290 -27.39 5.76 -16.71
N ASP A 291 -28.63 6.09 -16.37
CA ASP A 291 -28.96 6.81 -15.12
C ASP A 291 -28.58 5.97 -13.89
N SER A 292 -28.76 4.64 -13.92
CA SER A 292 -28.36 3.75 -12.82
C SER A 292 -26.85 3.72 -12.58
N ARG A 293 -26.04 3.84 -13.65
CA ARG A 293 -24.57 4.02 -13.55
C ARG A 293 -24.16 5.34 -12.90
N HIS A 294 -25.08 6.30 -12.84
CA HIS A 294 -24.92 7.55 -12.12
C HIS A 294 -25.77 7.56 -10.84
N GLY A 295 -26.01 6.41 -10.22
CA GLY A 295 -26.69 6.28 -8.93
C GLY A 295 -28.16 6.75 -8.94
N LYS A 296 -28.74 6.97 -10.12
CA LYS A 296 -30.13 7.41 -10.29
C LYS A 296 -31.01 6.24 -10.68
N TYR A 297 -31.85 5.82 -9.74
CA TYR A 297 -32.91 4.86 -9.99
C TYR A 297 -34.24 5.61 -10.12
N PRO A 298 -35.09 5.25 -11.10
CA PRO A 298 -36.41 5.87 -11.22
C PRO A 298 -37.29 5.50 -10.02
N GLU A 299 -38.04 6.48 -9.50
CA GLU A 299 -38.95 6.30 -8.35
C GLU A 299 -40.02 5.22 -8.59
N THR A 300 -40.41 5.05 -9.86
CA THR A 300 -41.32 3.99 -10.29
C THR A 300 -40.60 3.06 -11.25
N PRO A 301 -40.20 1.85 -10.81
CA PRO A 301 -39.51 0.90 -11.67
C PRO A 301 -40.44 0.48 -12.80
N THR A 302 -39.97 0.62 -14.04
CA THR A 302 -40.68 0.06 -15.20
C THR A 302 -40.25 -1.39 -15.39
N ALA A 303 -41.04 -2.19 -16.12
CA ALA A 303 -40.69 -3.57 -16.47
C ALA A 303 -39.35 -3.71 -17.25
N TYR A 304 -38.79 -2.59 -17.72
CA TYR A 304 -37.58 -2.50 -18.53
C TYR A 304 -36.43 -1.78 -17.81
N THR A 305 -36.68 -1.23 -16.61
CA THR A 305 -35.65 -0.61 -15.79
C THR A 305 -34.80 -1.72 -15.16
N PRO A 306 -33.47 -1.57 -15.09
CA PRO A 306 -32.65 -2.47 -14.28
C PRO A 306 -33.18 -2.48 -12.84
N ALA A 307 -33.25 -3.67 -12.25
CA ALA A 307 -33.58 -3.76 -10.84
C ALA A 307 -32.53 -2.97 -10.05
N LYS A 308 -32.96 -2.20 -9.05
CA LYS A 308 -32.01 -1.74 -8.05
C LYS A 308 -31.35 -3.00 -7.49
N PRO A 309 -30.01 -3.10 -7.48
CA PRO A 309 -29.33 -4.20 -6.83
C PRO A 309 -29.90 -4.29 -5.42
N GLN A 310 -30.47 -5.45 -5.09
CA GLN A 310 -30.88 -5.69 -3.73
C GLN A 310 -29.59 -5.80 -2.92
N GLU A 311 -29.53 -5.17 -1.75
CA GLU A 311 -28.57 -5.59 -0.73
C GLU A 311 -29.06 -6.97 -0.30
N ASP A 312 -28.67 -7.99 -1.06
CA ASP A 312 -28.82 -9.35 -0.59
C ASP A 312 -27.96 -9.41 0.67
N GLU A 313 -28.62 -9.48 1.84
CA GLU A 313 -28.01 -10.14 2.99
C GLU A 313 -27.64 -11.52 2.45
N GLU A 314 -26.40 -11.69 1.97
CA GLU A 314 -25.86 -12.99 1.62
C GLU A 314 -26.11 -13.86 2.85
N ASP A 315 -27.10 -14.75 2.75
CA ASP A 315 -27.38 -15.74 3.78
C ASP A 315 -26.04 -16.44 4.04
N ASP A 316 -25.58 -16.31 5.29
CA ASP A 316 -24.31 -16.85 5.69
C ASP A 316 -24.42 -18.38 5.64
N ASP A 317 -23.95 -18.98 4.54
CA ASP A 317 -23.95 -20.42 4.30
C ASP A 317 -23.06 -21.20 5.30
N HIS A 318 -22.36 -20.50 6.22
CA HIS A 318 -21.55 -21.13 7.26
C HIS A 318 -22.41 -21.85 8.30
N GLU A 319 -22.22 -23.17 8.40
CA GLU A 319 -22.85 -24.00 9.43
C GLU A 319 -22.13 -23.80 10.77
N TRP A 320 -22.73 -22.98 11.63
CA TRP A 320 -22.20 -22.69 12.96
C TRP A 320 -22.14 -23.93 13.86
N GLY A 321 -20.99 -24.15 14.51
CA GLY A 321 -20.83 -25.21 15.53
C GLY A 321 -20.07 -26.46 15.08
N GLU A 322 -19.50 -26.50 13.87
CA GLU A 322 -18.60 -27.60 13.46
C GLU A 322 -17.27 -27.59 14.26
N SER A 323 -16.70 -26.42 14.54
CA SER A 323 -15.58 -26.27 15.48
C SER A 323 -15.40 -24.83 15.98
N ASP A 324 -14.98 -24.66 17.25
CA ASP A 324 -14.65 -23.35 17.83
C ASP A 324 -13.58 -22.57 17.04
N ARG A 325 -12.72 -23.29 16.28
CA ARG A 325 -11.70 -22.68 15.43
C ARG A 325 -12.33 -22.13 14.15
N ALA A 326 -13.09 -22.95 13.42
CA ALA A 326 -13.76 -22.55 12.19
C ALA A 326 -14.73 -21.38 12.43
N ASP A 327 -15.52 -21.42 13.52
CA ASP A 327 -16.44 -20.34 13.88
C ASP A 327 -15.71 -19.02 14.19
N ARG A 328 -14.52 -19.09 14.81
CA ARG A 328 -13.68 -17.90 15.05
C ARG A 328 -13.09 -17.34 13.77
N GLU A 329 -12.60 -18.22 12.89
CA GLU A 329 -12.07 -17.87 11.57
C GLU A 329 -13.17 -17.21 10.72
N HIS A 330 -14.38 -17.77 10.72
CA HIS A 330 -15.53 -17.20 10.02
C HIS A 330 -15.98 -15.85 10.58
N ARG A 331 -16.06 -15.68 11.90
CA ARG A 331 -16.29 -14.35 12.51
C ARG A 331 -15.21 -13.33 12.17
N SER A 332 -13.97 -13.77 11.95
CA SER A 332 -12.89 -12.89 11.52
C SER A 332 -13.06 -12.50 10.04
N PHE A 333 -13.51 -13.43 9.20
CA PHE A 333 -13.86 -13.20 7.80
C PHE A 333 -14.94 -12.12 7.66
N LEU A 334 -16.08 -12.30 8.35
CA LEU A 334 -17.21 -11.35 8.28
C LEU A 334 -16.79 -9.94 8.72
N ARG A 335 -16.02 -9.83 9.82
CA ARG A 335 -15.50 -8.54 10.31
C ARG A 335 -14.59 -7.84 9.29
N ARG A 336 -13.72 -8.59 8.60
CA ARG A 336 -12.84 -8.03 7.56
C ARG A 336 -13.63 -7.57 6.35
N ARG A 337 -14.59 -8.36 5.89
CA ARG A 337 -15.52 -8.00 4.80
C ARG A 337 -16.29 -6.72 5.12
N ASP A 338 -16.84 -6.62 6.32
CA ASP A 338 -17.62 -5.45 6.75
C ASP A 338 -16.72 -4.20 6.89
N ALA A 339 -15.51 -4.38 7.42
CA ALA A 339 -14.51 -3.30 7.48
C ALA A 339 -14.16 -2.80 6.07
N PHE A 340 -13.85 -3.70 5.12
CA PHE A 340 -13.62 -3.35 3.72
C PHE A 340 -14.81 -2.56 3.13
N ARG A 341 -16.04 -3.12 3.21
CA ARG A 341 -17.26 -2.47 2.68
C ARG A 341 -17.50 -1.08 3.27
N SER A 342 -17.13 -0.87 4.54
CA SER A 342 -17.27 0.43 5.22
C SER A 342 -16.28 1.49 4.73
N VAL A 343 -15.08 1.08 4.27
CA VAL A 343 -14.00 1.99 3.83
C VAL A 343 -14.12 2.36 2.35
N VAL A 344 -14.77 1.52 1.52
CA VAL A 344 -14.90 1.73 0.06
C VAL A 344 -15.45 3.12 -0.30
N ALA A 345 -16.62 3.52 0.21
CA ALA A 345 -17.22 4.79 -0.19
C ALA A 345 -16.40 6.01 0.26
N PRO A 346 -15.92 6.10 1.51
CA PRO A 346 -14.98 7.16 1.90
C PRO A 346 -13.74 7.23 1.01
N PHE A 347 -13.18 6.07 0.62
CA PHE A 347 -12.00 6.02 -0.23
C PHE A 347 -12.28 6.53 -1.67
N VAL A 348 -13.40 6.11 -2.27
CA VAL A 348 -13.87 6.64 -3.57
C VAL A 348 -14.02 8.16 -3.50
N ASP A 349 -14.63 8.67 -2.44
CA ASP A 349 -14.80 10.11 -2.23
C ASP A 349 -13.46 10.85 -2.19
N ILE A 350 -12.46 10.29 -1.51
CA ILE A 350 -11.11 10.86 -1.43
C ILE A 350 -10.47 10.94 -2.82
N CYS A 351 -10.47 9.86 -3.60
CA CYS A 351 -9.88 9.87 -4.95
C CYS A 351 -10.52 10.94 -5.85
N PHE A 352 -11.84 11.12 -5.77
CA PHE A 352 -12.55 12.18 -6.52
C PHE A 352 -12.28 13.60 -5.99
N VAL A 353 -11.98 13.74 -4.69
CA VAL A 353 -11.53 15.02 -4.11
C VAL A 353 -10.12 15.35 -4.58
N LEU A 354 -9.22 14.37 -4.73
CA LEU A 354 -7.85 14.60 -5.20
C LEU A 354 -7.81 15.16 -6.64
N GLU A 355 -8.75 14.72 -7.48
CA GLU A 355 -8.87 15.19 -8.86
C GLU A 355 -9.45 16.60 -9.03
N ASN A 356 -9.86 17.27 -7.95
CA ASN A 356 -10.64 18.51 -7.96
C ASN A 356 -10.21 19.56 -9.01
N PRO A 357 -11.14 20.12 -9.80
CA PRO A 357 -10.84 21.24 -10.70
C PRO A 357 -10.58 22.55 -9.93
N ASP A 358 -9.69 23.38 -10.47
CA ASP A 358 -9.30 24.65 -9.87
C ASP A 358 -10.47 25.67 -9.78
N GLY A 359 -10.76 26.14 -8.56
CA GLY A 359 -11.73 27.20 -8.28
C GLY A 359 -12.98 26.75 -7.50
N ALA A 360 -13.38 27.52 -6.47
CA ALA A 360 -14.37 27.10 -5.48
C ALA A 360 -15.76 26.72 -6.06
N ASN A 361 -16.27 27.48 -7.04
CA ASN A 361 -17.56 27.18 -7.67
C ASN A 361 -17.50 25.88 -8.49
N LYS A 362 -16.40 25.69 -9.24
CA LYS A 362 -16.16 24.46 -10.02
C LYS A 362 -16.08 23.23 -9.12
N ARG A 363 -15.50 23.34 -7.92
CA ARG A 363 -15.46 22.23 -6.95
C ARG A 363 -16.85 21.78 -6.51
N LYS A 364 -17.75 22.73 -6.20
CA LYS A 364 -19.12 22.40 -5.81
C LYS A 364 -19.88 21.74 -6.96
N ASP A 365 -19.77 22.32 -8.16
CA ASP A 365 -20.43 21.79 -9.36
C ASP A 365 -19.89 20.39 -9.73
N TRP A 366 -18.58 20.17 -9.62
CA TRP A 366 -17.94 18.85 -9.78
C TRP A 366 -18.48 17.84 -8.76
N TRP A 367 -18.52 18.21 -7.49
CA TRP A 367 -18.96 17.33 -6.41
C TRP A 367 -20.43 16.90 -6.56
N GLU A 368 -21.30 17.84 -6.94
CA GLU A 368 -22.71 17.56 -7.22
C GLU A 368 -22.91 16.76 -8.50
N ALA A 369 -22.14 17.05 -9.56
CA ALA A 369 -22.23 16.35 -10.85
C ALA A 369 -21.79 14.88 -10.76
N THR A 370 -20.78 14.59 -9.94
CA THR A 370 -20.17 13.25 -9.81
C THR A 370 -20.76 12.39 -8.70
N LYS A 371 -21.60 12.95 -7.81
CA LYS A 371 -22.20 12.21 -6.69
C LYS A 371 -22.73 10.84 -7.10
N GLY A 372 -23.52 10.82 -8.16
CA GLY A 372 -24.13 9.60 -8.68
C GLY A 372 -23.13 8.56 -9.20
N LEU A 373 -22.04 9.02 -9.83
CA LEU A 373 -20.97 8.15 -10.32
C LEU A 373 -20.20 7.54 -9.14
N ARG A 374 -19.91 8.34 -8.09
CA ARG A 374 -19.22 7.88 -6.88
C ARG A 374 -20.03 6.82 -6.14
N ASP A 375 -21.33 7.08 -5.92
CA ASP A 375 -22.24 6.14 -5.27
C ASP A 375 -22.29 4.81 -6.05
N ALA A 376 -22.46 4.88 -7.38
CA ALA A 376 -22.50 3.70 -8.24
C ALA A 376 -21.16 2.93 -8.27
N LEU A 377 -20.02 3.62 -8.30
CA LEU A 377 -18.70 3.00 -8.27
C LEU A 377 -18.44 2.31 -6.92
N ALA A 378 -18.79 2.95 -5.81
CA ALA A 378 -18.66 2.35 -4.48
C ALA A 378 -19.52 1.08 -4.35
N ASP A 379 -20.77 1.12 -4.83
CA ASP A 379 -21.67 -0.04 -4.82
C ASP A 379 -21.22 -1.15 -5.78
N ASP A 380 -20.61 -0.81 -6.91
CA ASP A 380 -20.00 -1.77 -7.84
C ASP A 380 -18.79 -2.48 -7.20
N ILE A 381 -17.91 -1.72 -6.54
CA ILE A 381 -16.74 -2.29 -5.85
C ILE A 381 -17.15 -3.21 -4.71
N ARG A 382 -18.08 -2.79 -3.85
CA ARG A 382 -18.58 -3.61 -2.71
C ARG A 382 -19.16 -4.96 -3.14
N ARG A 383 -19.74 -5.02 -4.35
CA ARG A 383 -20.36 -6.22 -4.91
C ARG A 383 -19.39 -7.12 -5.64
N ARG A 384 -18.49 -6.55 -6.46
CA ARG A 384 -17.54 -7.33 -7.25
C ARG A 384 -16.36 -7.85 -6.43
N TYR A 385 -15.93 -7.10 -5.43
CA TYR A 385 -14.74 -7.40 -4.66
C TYR A 385 -15.12 -7.81 -3.24
N THR A 386 -15.43 -9.10 -3.06
CA THR A 386 -15.84 -9.68 -1.78
C THR A 386 -14.74 -10.49 -1.08
N GLU A 387 -13.55 -10.57 -1.68
CA GLU A 387 -12.42 -11.30 -1.11
C GLU A 387 -11.97 -10.69 0.24
N PRO A 388 -11.81 -11.50 1.29
CA PRO A 388 -11.59 -11.02 2.67
C PRO A 388 -10.20 -10.45 2.91
N ASP A 389 -9.22 -10.84 2.10
CA ASP A 389 -7.82 -10.43 2.22
C ASP A 389 -7.50 -9.23 1.29
N LEU A 390 -8.47 -8.80 0.49
CA LEU A 390 -8.31 -7.67 -0.43
C LEU A 390 -8.27 -6.36 0.34
N MET A 391 -7.20 -5.60 0.14
CA MET A 391 -7.07 -4.27 0.71
C MET A 391 -7.57 -3.22 -0.29
N ILE A 392 -8.27 -2.18 0.19
CA ILE A 392 -8.84 -1.13 -0.68
C ILE A 392 -7.78 -0.41 -1.52
N ASN A 393 -6.56 -0.33 -1.02
CA ASN A 393 -5.43 0.31 -1.72
C ASN A 393 -4.96 -0.49 -2.94
N GLU A 394 -5.19 -1.80 -3.00
CA GLU A 394 -4.92 -2.62 -4.19
C GLU A 394 -5.89 -2.29 -5.34
N LEU A 395 -7.01 -1.62 -5.02
CA LEU A 395 -7.98 -1.06 -5.98
C LEU A 395 -7.80 0.45 -6.22
N ASP A 396 -6.80 1.09 -5.62
CA ASP A 396 -6.56 2.53 -5.77
C ASP A 396 -6.37 2.92 -7.25
N TRP A 397 -5.65 2.09 -8.01
CA TRP A 397 -5.46 2.30 -9.45
C TRP A 397 -6.79 2.36 -10.21
N LEU A 398 -7.75 1.48 -9.87
CA LEU A 398 -9.04 1.38 -10.55
C LEU A 398 -9.91 2.59 -10.22
N ILE A 399 -9.96 2.96 -8.94
CA ILE A 399 -10.77 4.09 -8.45
C ILE A 399 -10.22 5.41 -8.98
N THR A 400 -8.89 5.60 -8.92
CA THR A 400 -8.21 6.79 -9.45
C THR A 400 -8.39 6.89 -10.96
N TRP A 401 -8.26 5.78 -11.71
CA TRP A 401 -8.53 5.76 -13.14
C TRP A 401 -9.97 6.18 -13.49
N HIS A 402 -10.97 5.71 -12.73
CA HIS A 402 -12.36 6.14 -12.89
C HIS A 402 -12.56 7.63 -12.57
N ALA A 403 -11.86 8.15 -11.55
CA ALA A 403 -11.91 9.55 -11.17
C ALA A 403 -11.31 10.47 -12.25
N GLU A 404 -10.12 10.13 -12.78
CA GLU A 404 -9.45 10.87 -13.85
C GLU A 404 -10.32 10.93 -15.12
N ARG A 405 -10.87 9.78 -15.55
CA ARG A 405 -11.77 9.69 -16.71
C ARG A 405 -13.05 10.49 -16.51
N ALA A 406 -13.60 10.51 -15.29
CA ALA A 406 -14.76 11.32 -14.94
C ALA A 406 -14.44 12.82 -15.03
N LYS A 407 -13.26 13.24 -14.57
CA LYS A 407 -12.79 14.62 -14.65
C LYS A 407 -12.64 15.07 -16.09
N GLU A 408 -11.94 14.29 -16.92
CA GLU A 408 -11.78 14.60 -18.34
C GLU A 408 -13.13 14.78 -19.05
N ARG A 409 -14.09 13.89 -18.77
CA ARG A 409 -15.44 13.96 -19.34
C ARG A 409 -16.20 15.18 -18.85
N TRP A 410 -16.07 15.53 -17.57
CA TRP A 410 -16.71 16.70 -16.99
C TRP A 410 -16.15 18.01 -17.56
N GLU A 411 -14.83 18.14 -17.68
CA GLU A 411 -14.17 19.31 -18.28
C GLU A 411 -14.56 19.51 -19.75
N LYS A 412 -14.72 18.41 -20.49
CA LYS A 412 -15.21 18.43 -21.88
C LYS A 412 -16.72 18.65 -21.99
N GLY A 413 -17.46 18.66 -20.88
CA GLY A 413 -18.93 18.74 -20.88
C GLY A 413 -19.63 17.48 -21.41
N THR A 414 -18.90 16.36 -21.51
CA THR A 414 -19.35 15.10 -22.11
C THR A 414 -19.77 14.04 -21.07
N LEU A 415 -19.81 14.40 -19.78
CA LEU A 415 -20.15 13.48 -18.69
C LEU A 415 -21.48 12.73 -18.93
N ARG A 416 -22.46 13.38 -19.57
CA ARG A 416 -23.77 12.80 -19.92
C ARG A 416 -24.00 12.70 -21.43
N GLU A 417 -22.95 12.79 -22.25
CA GLU A 417 -23.07 12.80 -23.71
C GLU A 417 -23.79 11.54 -24.24
N HIS A 418 -23.50 10.37 -23.66
CA HIS A 418 -24.18 9.13 -24.03
C HIS A 418 -25.70 9.23 -23.81
N ARG A 419 -26.11 9.71 -22.63
CA ARG A 419 -27.52 9.93 -22.28
C ARG A 419 -28.19 10.95 -23.19
N ASP A 420 -27.52 12.07 -23.43
CA ASP A 420 -28.07 13.16 -24.22
C ASP A 420 -28.19 12.77 -25.69
N GLY A 421 -27.23 12.00 -26.22
CA GLY A 421 -27.31 11.36 -27.53
C GLY A 421 -28.48 10.37 -27.64
N LEU A 422 -28.70 9.54 -26.62
CA LEU A 422 -29.87 8.64 -26.57
C LEU A 422 -31.19 9.40 -26.55
N ARG A 423 -31.27 10.50 -25.79
CA ARG A 423 -32.46 11.37 -25.75
C ARG A 423 -32.71 12.04 -27.09
N ALA A 424 -31.67 12.54 -27.76
CA ALA A 424 -31.78 13.17 -29.08
C ALA A 424 -32.29 12.19 -30.16
N GLN A 425 -31.99 10.90 -30.03
CA GLN A 425 -32.44 9.84 -30.95
C GLN A 425 -33.84 9.30 -30.62
N SER A 426 -34.46 9.70 -29.50
CA SER A 426 -35.73 9.14 -29.04
C SER A 426 -36.91 9.55 -29.94
N PRO A 427 -37.70 8.61 -30.50
CA PRO A 427 -38.86 8.92 -31.33
C PRO A 427 -40.11 9.26 -30.49
N ASP A 428 -39.96 10.13 -29.48
CA ASP A 428 -41.01 10.45 -28.48
C ASP A 428 -42.32 10.87 -29.16
N GLY A 429 -42.25 11.76 -30.15
CA GLY A 429 -43.42 12.25 -30.88
C GLY A 429 -44.16 11.17 -31.68
N MET A 430 -43.44 10.23 -32.30
CA MET A 430 -44.05 9.19 -33.14
C MET A 430 -44.71 8.09 -32.30
N ALA A 431 -44.12 7.74 -31.15
CA ALA A 431 -44.72 6.78 -30.23
C ALA A 431 -46.03 7.33 -29.63
N VAL A 432 -46.06 8.62 -29.26
CA VAL A 432 -47.25 9.30 -28.76
C VAL A 432 -48.33 9.38 -29.85
N LEU A 433 -47.96 9.79 -31.07
CA LEU A 433 -48.86 9.81 -32.22
C LEU A 433 -49.46 8.43 -32.51
N GLY A 434 -48.64 7.37 -32.44
CA GLY A 434 -49.09 6.00 -32.63
C GLY A 434 -50.14 5.55 -31.59
N ARG A 435 -49.97 5.93 -30.31
CA ARG A 435 -50.96 5.65 -29.25
C ARG A 435 -52.27 6.39 -29.50
N PHE A 436 -52.21 7.67 -29.87
CA PHE A 436 -53.39 8.46 -30.17
C PHE A 436 -54.13 7.93 -31.41
N ALA A 437 -53.41 7.63 -32.49
CA ALA A 437 -54.00 7.08 -33.71
C ALA A 437 -54.66 5.72 -33.47
N LEU A 438 -54.02 4.83 -32.71
CA LEU A 438 -54.58 3.52 -32.36
C LEU A 438 -55.80 3.66 -31.45
N GLY A 439 -55.73 4.50 -30.41
CA GLY A 439 -56.86 4.75 -29.50
C GLY A 439 -58.06 5.37 -30.22
N PHE A 440 -57.82 6.36 -31.09
CA PHE A 440 -58.86 6.98 -31.91
C PHE A 440 -59.46 5.99 -32.91
N GLY A 441 -58.61 5.20 -33.58
CA GLY A 441 -59.05 4.12 -34.47
C GLY A 441 -59.95 3.12 -33.75
N LEU A 442 -59.51 2.58 -32.62
CA LEU A 442 -60.30 1.65 -31.80
C LEU A 442 -61.63 2.25 -31.33
N LEU A 443 -61.65 3.53 -30.92
CA LEU A 443 -62.89 4.24 -30.56
C LEU A 443 -63.86 4.32 -31.74
N CYS A 444 -63.39 4.69 -32.94
CA CYS A 444 -64.20 4.68 -34.15
C CYS A 444 -64.70 3.26 -34.49
N GLY A 445 -63.89 2.23 -34.23
CA GLY A 445 -64.27 0.82 -34.37
C GLY A 445 -65.43 0.44 -33.47
N VAL A 446 -65.36 0.79 -32.18
CA VAL A 446 -66.42 0.55 -31.20
C VAL A 446 -67.72 1.25 -31.61
N ILE A 447 -67.64 2.52 -32.01
CA ILE A 447 -68.80 3.29 -32.50
C ILE A 447 -69.41 2.65 -33.75
N GLY A 448 -68.58 2.17 -34.68
CA GLY A 448 -69.01 1.47 -35.88
C GLY A 448 -69.69 0.14 -35.59
N LEU A 449 -69.13 -0.65 -34.67
CA LEU A 449 -69.67 -1.95 -34.24
C LEU A 449 -71.04 -1.81 -33.58
N PHE A 450 -71.22 -0.83 -32.68
CA PHE A 450 -72.51 -0.57 -32.04
C PHE A 450 -73.59 -0.09 -33.01
N ARG A 451 -73.20 0.57 -34.13
CA ARG A 451 -74.12 0.92 -35.21
C ARG A 451 -74.53 -0.28 -36.06
N ALA A 452 -73.65 -1.26 -36.23
CA ALA A 452 -73.92 -2.45 -37.03
C ALA A 452 -74.72 -3.51 -36.26
N SER A 453 -74.23 -3.93 -35.09
CA SER A 453 -74.92 -4.92 -34.25
C SER A 453 -74.35 -4.96 -32.82
N LEU A 454 -75.25 -4.86 -31.84
CA LEU A 454 -74.88 -4.80 -30.42
C LEU A 454 -74.27 -6.13 -29.91
N GLY A 455 -74.88 -7.27 -30.25
CA GLY A 455 -74.44 -8.59 -29.77
C GLY A 455 -73.11 -9.05 -30.37
N PHE A 456 -72.96 -8.95 -31.70
CA PHE A 456 -71.72 -9.34 -32.39
C PHE A 456 -70.58 -8.36 -32.10
N GLY A 457 -70.88 -7.08 -31.89
CA GLY A 457 -69.92 -6.07 -31.45
C GLY A 457 -69.27 -6.40 -30.11
N LEU A 458 -70.08 -6.79 -29.12
CA LEU A 458 -69.57 -7.20 -27.80
C LEU A 458 -68.68 -8.45 -27.87
N LEU A 459 -69.04 -9.44 -28.69
CA LEU A 459 -68.22 -10.64 -28.90
C LEU A 459 -66.84 -10.30 -29.47
N LEU A 460 -66.77 -9.45 -30.50
CA LEU A 460 -65.50 -9.07 -31.12
C LEU A 460 -64.62 -8.24 -30.18
N ILE A 461 -65.21 -7.35 -29.37
CA ILE A 461 -64.47 -6.61 -28.34
C ILE A 461 -63.87 -7.57 -27.31
N LEU A 462 -64.62 -8.57 -26.87
CA LEU A 462 -64.12 -9.60 -25.95
C LEU A 462 -62.99 -10.44 -26.56
N LEU A 463 -63.09 -10.82 -27.84
CA LEU A 463 -62.04 -11.59 -28.51
C LEU A 463 -60.76 -10.77 -28.73
N VAL A 464 -60.87 -9.49 -29.09
CA VAL A 464 -59.72 -8.57 -29.15
C VAL A 464 -59.10 -8.40 -27.76
N GLY A 465 -59.93 -8.24 -26.73
CA GLY A 465 -59.48 -8.16 -25.33
C GLY A 465 -58.77 -9.43 -24.86
N ALA A 466 -59.31 -10.61 -25.18
CA ALA A 466 -58.71 -11.90 -24.85
C ALA A 466 -57.39 -12.11 -25.60
N GLY A 467 -57.32 -11.80 -26.90
CA GLY A 467 -56.07 -11.86 -27.68
C GLY A 467 -54.99 -10.92 -27.13
N ALA A 468 -55.37 -9.70 -26.76
CA ALA A 468 -54.46 -8.74 -26.13
C ALA A 468 -54.00 -9.20 -24.73
N ALA A 469 -54.90 -9.77 -23.92
CA ALA A 469 -54.58 -10.31 -22.59
C ALA A 469 -53.61 -11.50 -22.65
N ILE A 470 -53.81 -12.43 -23.60
CA ILE A 470 -52.90 -13.56 -23.83
C ILE A 470 -51.52 -13.05 -24.27
N GLY A 471 -51.48 -12.07 -25.19
CA GLY A 471 -50.23 -11.46 -25.63
C GLY A 471 -49.51 -10.68 -24.52
N TRP A 472 -50.26 -10.05 -23.61
CA TRP A 472 -49.71 -9.33 -22.46
C TRP A 472 -49.19 -10.28 -21.38
N ALA A 473 -49.95 -11.32 -21.04
CA ALA A 473 -49.57 -12.35 -20.07
C ALA A 473 -48.31 -13.14 -20.49
N GLY A 474 -48.09 -13.29 -21.80
CA GLY A 474 -46.88 -13.94 -22.32
C GLY A 474 -45.58 -13.16 -22.12
N GLY A 475 -45.61 -11.87 -21.76
CA GLY A 475 -44.41 -11.08 -21.46
C GLY A 475 -43.41 -10.90 -22.61
N PHE A 476 -43.73 -11.36 -23.83
CA PHE A 476 -42.81 -11.42 -24.98
C PHE A 476 -42.18 -10.06 -25.32
N ARG A 477 -42.98 -8.99 -25.31
CA ARG A 477 -42.48 -7.62 -25.54
C ARG A 477 -41.44 -7.21 -24.49
N VAL A 478 -41.64 -7.60 -23.23
CA VAL A 478 -40.69 -7.32 -22.14
C VAL A 478 -39.37 -8.05 -22.39
N GLN A 479 -39.42 -9.32 -22.75
CA GLN A 479 -38.22 -10.11 -23.01
C GLN A 479 -37.46 -9.63 -24.26
N VAL A 480 -38.15 -9.26 -25.36
CA VAL A 480 -37.49 -8.73 -26.57
C VAL A 480 -36.80 -7.39 -26.30
N VAL A 481 -37.45 -6.51 -25.55
CA VAL A 481 -36.84 -5.22 -25.18
C VAL A 481 -35.66 -5.44 -24.23
N LYS A 482 -35.79 -6.30 -23.20
CA LYS A 482 -34.68 -6.67 -22.31
C LYS A 482 -33.50 -7.27 -23.07
N GLN A 483 -33.72 -8.21 -23.98
CA GLN A 483 -32.62 -8.79 -24.76
C GLN A 483 -31.86 -7.73 -25.59
N ARG A 484 -32.57 -6.76 -26.19
CA ARG A 484 -31.93 -5.69 -26.96
C ARG A 484 -31.17 -4.71 -26.07
N ILE A 485 -31.71 -4.41 -24.89
CA ILE A 485 -31.04 -3.59 -23.88
C ILE A 485 -29.78 -4.32 -23.41
N ASN A 486 -29.91 -5.57 -22.94
CA ASN A 486 -28.80 -6.38 -22.42
C ASN A 486 -27.69 -6.58 -23.47
N ARG A 487 -28.03 -6.73 -24.75
CA ARG A 487 -27.01 -6.80 -25.82
C ARG A 487 -26.24 -5.49 -25.98
N ALA A 488 -26.95 -4.36 -26.03
CA ALA A 488 -26.31 -3.05 -26.13
C ALA A 488 -25.51 -2.72 -24.86
N GLU A 489 -25.95 -3.18 -23.71
CA GLU A 489 -25.22 -3.08 -22.44
C GLU A 489 -23.99 -3.99 -22.42
N ALA A 490 -24.09 -5.23 -22.89
CA ALA A 490 -22.96 -6.15 -22.96
C ALA A 490 -21.84 -5.62 -23.86
N GLU A 491 -22.18 -5.01 -25.00
CA GLU A 491 -21.20 -4.35 -25.88
C GLU A 491 -20.48 -3.19 -25.17
N TRP A 492 -21.19 -2.42 -24.35
CA TRP A 492 -20.61 -1.33 -23.56
C TRP A 492 -19.77 -1.85 -22.39
N ILE A 493 -20.26 -2.85 -21.66
CA ILE A 493 -19.57 -3.50 -20.54
C ILE A 493 -18.24 -4.07 -21.02
N ALA A 494 -18.25 -4.81 -22.14
CA ALA A 494 -17.03 -5.38 -22.72
C ALA A 494 -16.01 -4.31 -23.13
N ALA A 495 -16.47 -3.15 -23.62
CA ALA A 495 -15.58 -2.04 -23.97
C ALA A 495 -14.97 -1.38 -22.72
N GLU A 496 -15.74 -1.21 -21.65
CA GLU A 496 -15.23 -0.65 -20.40
C GLU A 496 -14.28 -1.64 -19.70
N GLU A 497 -14.59 -2.94 -19.69
CA GLU A 497 -13.70 -3.99 -19.18
C GLU A 497 -12.37 -4.06 -19.95
N ALA A 498 -12.40 -3.93 -21.27
CA ALA A 498 -11.18 -3.86 -22.07
C ALA A 498 -10.33 -2.63 -21.72
N ALA A 499 -10.97 -1.50 -21.40
CA ALA A 499 -10.29 -0.29 -20.96
C ALA A 499 -9.73 -0.43 -19.53
N GLU A 500 -10.49 -1.00 -18.59
CA GLU A 500 -10.04 -1.32 -17.23
C GLU A 500 -8.84 -2.28 -17.28
N LYS A 501 -8.86 -3.29 -18.17
CA LYS A 501 -7.74 -4.21 -18.36
C LYS A 501 -6.51 -3.53 -18.97
N ALA A 502 -6.68 -2.67 -19.96
CA ALA A 502 -5.56 -1.93 -20.54
C ALA A 502 -4.92 -0.96 -19.52
N ALA A 503 -5.73 -0.32 -18.67
CA ALA A 503 -5.25 0.51 -17.58
C ALA A 503 -4.50 -0.30 -16.51
N PHE A 504 -5.00 -1.49 -16.18
CA PHE A 504 -4.32 -2.43 -15.30
C PHE A 504 -2.94 -2.84 -15.84
N GLU A 505 -2.86 -3.22 -17.11
CA GLU A 505 -1.59 -3.57 -17.77
C GLU A 505 -0.61 -2.39 -17.80
N ALA A 506 -1.10 -1.16 -18.02
CA ALA A 506 -0.28 0.04 -17.94
C ALA A 506 0.25 0.31 -16.52
N CYS A 507 -0.59 0.14 -15.48
CA CYS A 507 -0.19 0.28 -14.09
C CYS A 507 0.86 -0.78 -13.70
N GLN A 508 0.69 -2.04 -14.13
CA GLN A 508 1.70 -3.07 -13.93
C GLN A 508 3.02 -2.75 -14.63
N ALA A 509 2.97 -2.23 -15.85
CA ALA A 509 4.17 -1.82 -16.59
C ALA A 509 4.90 -0.67 -15.89
N GLU A 510 4.18 0.28 -15.29
CA GLU A 510 4.77 1.36 -14.50
C GLU A 510 5.46 0.84 -13.22
N LEU A 511 4.92 -0.21 -12.61
CA LEU A 511 5.48 -0.83 -11.40
C LEU A 511 6.56 -1.88 -11.68
N ALA A 512 6.93 -2.13 -12.94
CA ALA A 512 7.85 -3.21 -13.32
C ALA A 512 9.31 -2.98 -12.85
N ASP A 513 9.75 -1.72 -12.77
CA ASP A 513 11.09 -1.31 -12.32
C ASP A 513 11.15 -1.02 -10.81
N ARG A 514 10.13 -1.45 -10.06
CA ARG A 514 10.02 -1.22 -8.62
C ARG A 514 11.26 -1.77 -7.88
N PRO A 515 11.84 -0.98 -6.95
CA PRO A 515 13.02 -1.41 -6.21
C PRO A 515 12.68 -2.50 -5.18
N SER A 516 13.66 -3.33 -4.89
CA SER A 516 13.62 -4.31 -3.80
C SER A 516 13.78 -3.65 -2.43
N ASP A 517 13.36 -4.33 -1.35
CA ASP A 517 13.58 -3.82 0.02
C ASP A 517 15.08 -3.61 0.33
N ALA A 518 15.94 -4.47 -0.21
CA ALA A 518 17.40 -4.33 -0.11
C ALA A 518 17.93 -3.06 -0.79
N GLU A 519 17.39 -2.64 -1.94
CA GLU A 519 17.74 -1.36 -2.57
C GLU A 519 17.28 -0.18 -1.72
N ILE A 520 16.06 -0.22 -1.18
CA ILE A 520 15.54 0.81 -0.26
C ILE A 520 16.44 0.93 0.98
N ALA A 521 16.86 -0.20 1.55
CA ALA A 521 17.78 -0.25 2.69
C ALA A 521 19.13 0.41 2.36
N ARG A 522 19.70 0.10 1.18
CA ARG A 522 20.97 0.69 0.72
C ARG A 522 20.90 2.20 0.56
N TRP A 523 19.83 2.72 -0.08
CA TRP A 523 19.63 4.17 -0.18
C TRP A 523 19.48 4.84 1.18
N LEU A 524 18.78 4.19 2.12
CA LEU A 524 18.63 4.72 3.49
C LEU A 524 19.98 4.76 4.22
N ASP A 525 20.83 3.75 4.05
CA ASP A 525 22.16 3.72 4.66
C ASP A 525 23.07 4.81 4.08
N HIS A 526 22.97 5.11 2.77
CA HIS A 526 23.63 6.27 2.18
C HIS A 526 23.14 7.60 2.77
N ASP A 527 21.84 7.72 3.05
CA ASP A 527 21.29 8.91 3.70
C ASP A 527 21.73 9.07 5.15
N LYS A 528 21.73 7.99 5.93
CA LYS A 528 22.24 7.99 7.31
C LYS A 528 23.69 8.47 7.33
N PHE A 529 24.52 7.96 6.42
CA PHE A 529 25.92 8.39 6.28
C PHE A 529 26.04 9.87 5.86
N TYR A 530 25.24 10.32 4.90
CA TYR A 530 25.22 11.73 4.49
C TYR A 530 24.83 12.65 5.65
N ILE A 531 23.80 12.27 6.44
CA ILE A 531 23.30 13.04 7.58
C ILE A 531 24.32 13.06 8.72
N LYS A 532 25.01 11.95 9.00
CA LYS A 532 26.14 11.90 9.95
C LYS A 532 27.23 12.90 9.54
N ASN A 533 27.68 12.87 8.30
CA ASN A 533 28.69 13.81 7.79
C ASN A 533 28.21 15.26 7.86
N LEU A 534 26.94 15.52 7.53
CA LEU A 534 26.34 16.84 7.68
C LEU A 534 26.37 17.29 9.15
N ALA A 535 26.02 16.40 10.08
CA ALA A 535 26.03 16.66 11.52
C ALA A 535 27.44 16.96 12.05
N MET A 536 28.45 16.24 11.58
CA MET A 536 29.85 16.43 11.94
C MET A 536 30.41 17.76 11.43
N ASN A 537 30.26 18.04 10.14
CA ASN A 537 30.72 19.28 9.51
C ASN A 537 30.08 20.51 10.16
N THR A 538 28.78 20.40 10.42
CA THR A 538 28.01 21.39 11.16
C THR A 538 28.58 21.68 12.55
N CYS A 539 29.04 20.63 13.23
CA CYS A 539 29.60 20.70 14.58
C CYS A 539 31.08 21.10 14.59
N GLY A 540 31.75 21.16 13.44
CA GLY A 540 33.19 21.34 13.33
C GLY A 540 33.97 20.18 13.93
N LEU A 541 33.46 18.95 13.81
CA LEU A 541 34.08 17.73 14.34
C LEU A 541 34.63 16.86 13.20
N ALA A 542 35.79 16.25 13.42
CA ALA A 542 36.31 15.15 12.60
C ALA A 542 36.00 13.79 13.27
N ASN A 543 36.15 12.65 12.57
CA ASN A 543 35.85 11.35 13.19
C ASN A 543 36.77 11.07 14.38
N ARG A 544 38.00 11.60 14.37
CA ARG A 544 38.92 11.54 15.51
C ARG A 544 38.38 12.17 16.80
N ASP A 545 37.46 13.14 16.69
CA ASP A 545 36.87 13.85 17.84
C ASP A 545 35.66 13.10 18.42
N ILE A 546 35.20 12.07 17.72
CA ILE A 546 34.03 11.26 18.07
C ILE A 546 34.51 9.99 18.77
N VAL A 547 34.04 9.81 20.00
CA VAL A 547 34.33 8.60 20.80
C VAL A 547 33.36 7.49 20.44
N ALA A 548 32.09 7.84 20.25
CA ALA A 548 31.02 6.96 19.79
C ALA A 548 29.92 7.79 19.12
N HIS A 549 29.11 7.16 18.27
CA HIS A 549 27.93 7.80 17.71
C HIS A 549 26.76 6.81 17.65
N ALA A 550 25.55 7.35 17.62
CA ALA A 550 24.32 6.58 17.44
C ALA A 550 23.39 7.32 16.48
N ILE A 551 22.80 6.59 15.54
CA ILE A 551 21.83 7.13 14.58
C ILE A 551 20.51 6.42 14.81
N LEU A 552 19.47 7.21 15.10
CA LEU A 552 18.12 6.73 15.34
C LEU A 552 17.19 7.22 14.23
N THR A 553 16.32 6.36 13.73
CA THR A 553 15.34 6.72 12.70
C THR A 553 13.92 6.42 13.17
N GLU A 554 13.05 7.42 13.04
CA GLU A 554 11.59 7.28 13.23
C GLU A 554 10.86 7.73 11.95
N TYR A 555 9.61 7.30 11.77
CA TYR A 555 8.78 7.83 10.69
C TYR A 555 8.36 9.28 10.98
N LEU A 556 8.23 10.10 9.93
CA LEU A 556 7.76 11.47 10.03
C LEU A 556 6.42 11.66 9.31
N ALA A 557 5.33 11.76 10.06
CA ALA A 557 4.00 11.97 9.49
C ALA A 557 3.82 13.40 8.90
N PRO A 558 3.04 13.57 7.82
CA PRO A 558 2.44 12.52 6.98
C PRO A 558 3.50 11.84 6.09
N CYS A 559 3.48 10.50 6.02
CA CYS A 559 4.37 9.68 5.19
C CYS A 559 3.67 8.41 4.70
N MET A 560 4.16 7.83 3.60
CA MET A 560 3.76 6.50 3.14
C MET A 560 4.57 5.44 3.88
N LYS A 561 3.95 4.29 4.17
CA LYS A 561 4.59 3.18 4.89
C LYS A 561 4.41 1.88 4.11
N ALA A 562 5.49 1.13 3.93
CA ALA A 562 5.44 -0.18 3.28
C ALA A 562 6.42 -1.17 3.93
N ARG A 563 6.10 -2.46 3.85
CA ARG A 563 6.95 -3.53 4.38
C ARG A 563 6.76 -4.83 3.60
N VAL A 564 7.83 -5.62 3.51
CA VAL A 564 7.79 -7.02 3.05
C VAL A 564 7.61 -7.94 4.25
N VAL A 565 6.89 -9.07 4.10
CA VAL A 565 6.75 -10.06 5.18
C VAL A 565 8.14 -10.46 5.71
N PHE A 566 8.28 -10.53 7.04
CA PHE A 566 9.52 -10.72 7.80
C PHE A 566 10.61 -9.65 7.61
N GLY A 567 10.33 -8.56 6.88
CA GLY A 567 11.22 -7.42 6.70
C GLY A 567 10.86 -6.23 7.60
N PRO A 568 11.72 -5.20 7.66
CA PRO A 568 11.46 -4.01 8.48
C PRO A 568 10.46 -3.06 7.83
N PRO A 569 9.78 -2.23 8.62
CA PRO A 569 9.02 -1.11 8.09
C PRO A 569 9.94 -0.12 7.34
N ARG A 570 9.49 0.34 6.17
CA ARG A 570 10.09 1.44 5.42
C ARG A 570 9.12 2.60 5.31
N TYR A 571 9.65 3.83 5.24
CA TYR A 571 8.87 5.05 5.21
C TYR A 571 9.31 5.97 4.07
N SER A 572 8.37 6.75 3.51
CA SER A 572 8.72 7.78 2.53
C SER A 572 9.34 9.03 3.17
N ARG A 573 9.21 9.20 4.49
CA ARG A 573 9.81 10.30 5.25
C ARG A 573 10.26 9.82 6.62
N TYR A 574 11.47 10.20 6.99
CA TYR A 574 12.10 9.85 8.26
C TYR A 574 12.41 11.11 9.06
N ARG A 575 12.34 11.02 10.38
CA ARG A 575 13.15 11.88 11.24
C ARG A 575 14.37 11.08 11.68
N VAL A 576 15.55 11.64 11.38
CA VAL A 576 16.84 11.03 11.70
C VAL A 576 17.48 11.82 12.83
N ILE A 577 17.80 11.14 13.92
CA ILE A 577 18.40 11.73 15.11
C ILE A 577 19.79 11.14 15.27
N VAL A 578 20.82 11.98 15.17
CA VAL A 578 22.22 11.61 15.32
C VAL A 578 22.73 12.10 16.68
N PHE A 579 23.24 11.18 17.49
CA PHE A 579 24.00 11.46 18.70
C PHE A 579 25.49 11.31 18.40
N LEU A 580 26.26 12.37 18.63
CA LEU A 580 27.72 12.39 18.54
C LEU A 580 28.29 12.55 19.94
N LEU A 581 28.96 11.51 20.45
CA LEU A 581 29.59 11.50 21.76
C LEU A 581 31.05 11.91 21.60
N THR A 582 31.43 13.02 22.22
CA THR A 582 32.78 13.61 22.15
C THR A 582 33.36 13.75 23.55
N GLU A 583 34.65 14.04 23.69
CA GLU A 583 35.24 14.28 25.03
C GLU A 583 34.59 15.46 25.79
N ALA A 584 34.03 16.43 25.06
CA ALA A 584 33.40 17.61 25.63
C ALA A 584 31.94 17.37 26.10
N GLY A 585 31.28 16.33 25.58
CA GLY A 585 29.87 16.05 25.85
C GLY A 585 29.16 15.38 24.67
N VAL A 586 27.85 15.31 24.76
CA VAL A 586 26.97 14.68 23.77
C VAL A 586 26.29 15.76 22.93
N ARG A 587 26.42 15.66 21.60
CA ARG A 587 25.71 16.52 20.65
C ARG A 587 24.61 15.72 19.98
N GLN A 588 23.38 16.23 20.00
CA GLN A 588 22.24 15.67 19.31
C GLN A 588 21.88 16.57 18.13
N ILE A 589 21.76 15.98 16.95
CA ILE A 589 21.25 16.64 15.75
C ILE A 589 20.05 15.86 15.25
N SER A 590 18.90 16.52 15.15
CA SER A 590 17.68 15.95 14.58
C SER A 590 17.40 16.60 13.23
N VAL A 591 17.04 15.80 12.25
CA VAL A 591 16.79 16.28 10.89
C VAL A 591 15.63 15.52 10.24
N ASP A 592 14.81 16.23 9.48
CA ASP A 592 13.72 15.65 8.72
C ASP A 592 14.21 15.30 7.31
N LEU A 593 14.16 14.01 6.96
CA LEU A 593 14.56 13.45 5.67
C LEU A 593 13.31 13.09 4.85
N ASP A 594 13.20 13.66 3.66
CA ASP A 594 12.33 13.11 2.62
C ASP A 594 13.10 12.01 1.88
N PHE A 595 12.65 10.77 2.01
CA PHE A 595 13.32 9.61 1.43
C PHE A 595 13.16 9.54 -0.09
N LEU A 596 12.14 10.18 -0.67
CA LEU A 596 11.97 10.12 -2.12
C LEU A 596 12.95 11.05 -2.81
N THR A 597 13.02 12.29 -2.33
CA THR A 597 13.85 13.35 -2.91
C THR A 597 15.28 13.42 -2.34
N GLY A 598 15.54 12.72 -1.23
CA GLY A 598 16.81 12.81 -0.49
C GLY A 598 17.03 14.17 0.19
N THR A 599 16.01 15.02 0.24
CA THR A 599 16.11 16.37 0.81
C THR A 599 16.10 16.31 2.34
N VAL A 600 16.91 17.17 2.94
CA VAL A 600 17.21 17.18 4.36
C VAL A 600 16.85 18.57 4.89
N SER A 601 15.95 18.63 5.88
CA SER A 601 15.32 19.88 6.33
C SER A 601 15.13 19.92 7.86
N ASN A 602 14.68 21.07 8.38
CA ASN A 602 14.30 21.25 9.79
C ASN A 602 15.38 20.78 10.79
N GLN A 603 16.62 21.21 10.58
CA GLN A 603 17.73 20.83 11.43
C GLN A 603 17.58 21.44 12.83
N GLN A 604 17.48 20.58 13.84
CA GLN A 604 17.49 20.95 15.25
C GLN A 604 18.76 20.44 15.92
N ARG A 605 19.29 21.22 16.87
CA ARG A 605 20.55 20.90 17.56
C ARG A 605 20.40 21.10 19.05
N ASN A 606 20.77 20.08 19.80
CA ASN A 606 20.84 20.14 21.25
C ASN A 606 22.21 19.63 21.71
N ASN A 607 22.72 20.21 22.79
CA ASN A 607 23.97 19.79 23.41
C ASN A 607 23.69 19.44 24.87
N PHE A 608 24.18 18.28 25.29
CA PHE A 608 24.01 17.76 26.64
C PHE A 608 25.36 17.42 27.24
N ARG A 609 25.48 17.61 28.57
CA ARG A 609 26.59 17.04 29.33
C ARG A 609 26.29 15.56 29.58
N TYR A 610 27.34 14.76 29.79
CA TYR A 610 27.17 13.34 30.14
C TYR A 610 26.29 13.15 31.38
N ASP A 611 26.54 13.94 32.42
CA ASP A 611 25.80 13.88 33.68
C ASP A 611 24.34 14.36 33.56
N ALA A 612 23.95 14.94 32.41
CA ALA A 612 22.57 15.34 32.15
C ALA A 612 21.69 14.17 31.70
N ILE A 613 22.27 13.04 31.28
CA ILE A 613 21.53 11.86 30.86
C ILE A 613 21.20 11.04 32.12
N ALA A 614 19.92 11.00 32.50
CA ALA A 614 19.47 10.32 33.72
C ALA A 614 19.17 8.84 33.50
N SER A 615 18.59 8.48 32.35
CA SER A 615 18.32 7.10 31.97
C SER A 615 17.98 6.99 30.49
N ALA A 616 18.28 5.84 29.89
CA ALA A 616 17.80 5.42 28.58
C ALA A 616 17.04 4.10 28.77
N ARG A 617 15.81 3.98 28.25
CA ARG A 617 15.00 2.75 28.34
C ARG A 617 14.11 2.60 27.11
N VAL A 618 13.73 1.37 26.79
CA VAL A 618 12.64 1.07 25.85
C VAL A 618 11.38 0.79 26.66
N LEU A 619 10.28 1.46 26.30
CA LEU A 619 8.99 1.37 26.97
C LEU A 619 7.92 1.00 25.95
N GLU A 620 7.00 0.11 26.34
CA GLU A 620 5.76 -0.08 25.60
C GLU A 620 4.82 1.10 25.90
N VAL A 621 4.36 1.75 24.84
CA VAL A 621 3.57 2.97 24.90
C VAL A 621 2.31 2.86 24.05
N GLY A 622 1.22 3.40 24.58
CA GLY A 622 0.01 3.67 23.82
C GLY A 622 0.16 5.00 23.10
N VAL A 623 0.03 5.03 21.77
CA VAL A 623 0.08 6.30 21.01
C VAL A 623 -1.35 6.80 20.79
N ARG A 624 -1.64 8.04 21.20
CA ARG A 624 -2.89 8.73 20.86
C ARG A 624 -2.62 9.83 19.84
N PHE A 625 -3.52 9.96 18.87
CA PHE A 625 -3.53 11.05 17.90
C PHE A 625 -4.68 12.00 18.22
N ASP A 626 -4.39 13.12 18.91
CA ASP A 626 -5.37 14.18 19.18
C ASP A 626 -5.11 15.37 18.25
N ALA A 627 -6.06 15.67 17.35
CA ALA A 627 -6.04 16.87 16.49
C ALA A 627 -4.69 17.13 15.76
N GLY A 628 -4.04 16.07 15.26
CA GLY A 628 -2.75 16.16 14.55
C GLY A 628 -1.52 16.29 15.46
N ARG A 629 -1.68 16.27 16.78
CA ARG A 629 -0.57 16.11 17.73
C ARG A 629 -0.58 14.70 18.32
N ARG A 630 0.58 14.07 18.25
CA ARG A 630 0.86 12.79 18.88
C ARG A 630 1.07 13.00 20.37
N SER A 631 0.33 12.28 21.22
CA SER A 631 0.65 12.12 22.63
C SER A 631 1.02 10.66 22.90
N VAL A 632 2.19 10.47 23.51
CA VAL A 632 2.67 9.17 23.95
C VAL A 632 2.16 8.97 25.38
N ILE A 633 1.33 7.94 25.59
CA ILE A 633 0.77 7.59 26.89
C ILE A 633 1.46 6.31 27.36
N LEU A 634 1.99 6.32 28.58
CA LEU A 634 2.56 5.13 29.19
C LEU A 634 1.44 4.12 29.50
N MET A 635 1.64 2.83 29.18
CA MET A 635 0.62 1.81 29.45
C MET A 635 0.25 1.72 30.95
N GLU A 636 1.19 1.92 31.87
CA GLU A 636 0.91 1.95 33.32
C GLU A 636 -0.04 3.10 33.73
N GLU A 637 -0.03 4.22 33.01
CA GLU A 637 -0.96 5.34 33.21
C GLU A 637 -2.31 5.08 32.52
N ALA A 638 -2.29 4.40 31.37
CA ALA A 638 -3.49 3.97 30.65
C ALA A 638 -4.31 2.93 31.45
N ASP A 639 -3.65 2.02 32.17
CA ASP A 639 -4.33 1.06 33.04
C ASP A 639 -4.95 1.69 34.29
N LYS A 640 -4.44 2.83 34.75
CA LYS A 640 -5.11 3.67 35.76
C LYS A 640 -6.32 4.39 35.18
N ALA A 641 -6.23 4.87 33.94
CA ALA A 641 -7.35 5.51 33.23
C ALA A 641 -8.49 4.54 32.87
N LYS A 642 -8.20 3.24 32.67
CA LYS A 642 -9.22 2.17 32.50
C LYS A 642 -10.19 2.02 33.68
N LYS A 643 -9.85 2.53 34.87
CA LYS A 643 -10.74 2.52 36.05
C LYS A 643 -11.78 3.65 36.04
N ASP A 644 -11.62 4.67 35.20
CA ASP A 644 -12.63 5.70 34.99
C ASP A 644 -13.59 5.31 33.85
N LYS A 645 -14.87 5.67 34.01
CA LYS A 645 -16.03 5.15 33.25
C LYS A 645 -16.08 5.50 31.74
N ASP A 646 -15.05 6.06 31.13
CA ASP A 646 -15.03 6.40 29.69
C ASP A 646 -14.55 5.25 28.81
N LYS A 647 -15.32 4.15 28.81
CA LYS A 647 -15.01 2.93 28.04
C LYS A 647 -14.95 3.11 26.52
N LYS A 648 -15.52 4.17 25.94
CA LYS A 648 -15.54 4.37 24.47
C LYS A 648 -14.25 4.95 23.88
N ASN A 649 -13.38 5.57 24.68
CA ASN A 649 -12.16 6.24 24.18
C ASN A 649 -10.87 5.47 24.50
N VAL A 650 -10.96 4.30 25.14
CA VAL A 650 -9.81 3.45 25.54
C VAL A 650 -9.53 2.34 24.52
N GLU A 651 -10.50 2.03 23.64
CA GLU A 651 -10.35 0.99 22.60
C GLU A 651 -9.36 1.38 21.47
N SER A 652 -8.89 2.63 21.41
CA SER A 652 -7.92 3.10 20.40
C SER A 652 -6.48 3.23 20.91
N LEU A 653 -6.16 2.69 22.09
CA LEU A 653 -4.78 2.65 22.57
C LEU A 653 -3.97 1.66 21.75
N ILE A 654 -3.22 2.23 20.82
CA ILE A 654 -2.35 1.55 19.86
C ILE A 654 -1.03 1.19 20.55
N SER A 655 -0.71 -0.11 20.67
CA SER A 655 0.57 -0.57 21.21
C SER A 655 1.71 -0.26 20.24
N SER A 656 2.71 0.48 20.73
CA SER A 656 3.96 0.79 20.05
C SER A 656 5.10 0.71 21.05
N GLN A 657 6.34 0.52 20.59
CA GLN A 657 7.51 0.66 21.46
C GLN A 657 8.18 2.01 21.23
N ALA A 658 8.51 2.69 22.33
CA ALA A 658 9.25 3.94 22.30
C ALA A 658 10.55 3.84 23.09
N PHE A 659 11.63 4.32 22.49
CA PHE A 659 12.85 4.64 23.18
C PHE A 659 12.70 5.98 23.90
N ARG A 660 12.89 5.99 25.22
CA ARG A 660 12.84 7.19 26.04
C ARG A 660 14.20 7.45 26.67
N LEU A 661 14.76 8.62 26.36
CA LEU A 661 15.96 9.16 27.00
C LEU A 661 15.54 10.28 27.97
N SER A 662 15.69 10.04 29.27
CA SER A 662 15.35 11.01 30.31
C SER A 662 16.55 11.90 30.62
N LEU A 663 16.33 13.22 30.69
CA LEU A 663 17.36 14.21 31.00
C LEU A 663 17.13 14.84 32.38
N THR A 664 18.18 15.13 33.14
CA THR A 664 18.07 15.84 34.41
C THR A 664 17.71 17.32 34.17
N GLY A 665 16.46 17.69 34.42
CA GLY A 665 16.00 19.08 34.30
C GLY A 665 15.58 19.52 32.89
N GLY A 666 15.34 18.58 31.98
CA GLY A 666 14.79 18.84 30.64
C GLY A 666 13.66 17.87 30.27
N PRO A 667 12.88 18.16 29.22
CA PRO A 667 11.89 17.21 28.71
C PRO A 667 12.59 15.91 28.23
N PRO A 668 11.96 14.74 28.41
CA PRO A 668 12.50 13.50 27.88
C PRO A 668 12.50 13.53 26.34
N ILE A 669 13.49 12.89 25.75
CA ILE A 669 13.52 12.64 24.30
C ILE A 669 12.87 11.29 24.06
N GLU A 670 11.79 11.29 23.28
CA GLU A 670 11.02 10.10 22.94
C GLU A 670 11.10 9.84 21.44
N ILE A 671 11.41 8.60 21.08
CA ILE A 671 11.51 8.14 19.70
C ILE A 671 10.65 6.90 19.60
N VAL A 672 9.68 6.91 18.71
CA VAL A 672 8.76 5.77 18.58
C VAL A 672 9.11 4.95 17.35
N VAL A 673 9.26 3.65 17.56
CA VAL A 673 9.94 2.75 16.63
C VAL A 673 9.00 2.28 15.53
N GLU A 674 7.85 1.71 15.89
CA GLU A 674 6.70 1.54 14.98
C GLU A 674 5.45 1.03 15.71
N HIS A 675 4.32 1.07 15.00
CA HIS A 675 3.09 0.36 15.33
C HIS A 675 2.84 -0.76 14.31
N PHE A 676 2.58 -1.98 14.79
CA PHE A 676 2.05 -3.05 13.95
C PHE A 676 0.54 -3.19 14.19
N ASP A 677 -0.30 -2.54 13.38
CA ASP A 677 -1.76 -2.75 13.34
C ASP A 677 -2.12 -4.03 12.57
N GLU A 678 -3.42 -4.33 12.50
CA GLU A 678 -3.98 -5.45 11.74
C GLU A 678 -3.63 -5.44 10.25
N GLY A 679 -3.24 -4.28 9.67
CA GLY A 679 -2.83 -4.17 8.27
C GLY A 679 -1.33 -4.37 8.02
N PHE A 680 -0.50 -4.26 9.07
CA PHE A 680 0.95 -4.37 8.98
C PHE A 680 1.50 -5.61 9.69
N LEU A 681 0.65 -6.58 10.04
CA LEU A 681 1.01 -7.82 10.70
C LEU A 681 0.34 -9.01 10.01
N ASP A 682 1.12 -9.95 9.48
CA ASP A 682 0.58 -11.25 9.06
C ASP A 682 0.47 -12.16 10.30
N ARG A 683 -0.71 -12.18 10.94
CA ARG A 683 -0.96 -12.99 12.15
C ARG A 683 -0.81 -14.50 11.94
N LEU A 684 -0.84 -14.98 10.69
CA LEU A 684 -0.70 -16.41 10.41
C LEU A 684 0.77 -16.83 10.39
N ARG A 685 1.66 -15.94 9.91
CA ARG A 685 3.06 -16.26 9.66
C ARG A 685 4.03 -15.57 10.62
N GLU A 686 3.66 -14.43 11.18
CA GLU A 686 4.58 -13.55 11.91
C GLU A 686 4.20 -13.39 13.38
N ASN A 687 5.24 -13.29 14.22
CA ASN A 687 5.11 -12.93 15.62
C ASN A 687 5.37 -11.42 15.80
N VAL A 688 4.47 -10.74 16.51
CA VAL A 688 4.56 -9.33 16.86
C VAL A 688 5.86 -9.01 17.60
N ASP A 689 6.29 -9.86 18.53
CA ASP A 689 7.50 -9.63 19.33
C ASP A 689 8.75 -9.62 18.44
N SER A 690 8.84 -10.58 17.51
CA SER A 690 9.94 -10.66 16.55
C SER A 690 9.98 -9.45 15.61
N LEU A 691 8.82 -8.92 15.22
CA LEU A 691 8.74 -7.71 14.40
C LEU A 691 9.15 -6.45 15.17
N PHE A 692 8.82 -6.36 16.46
CA PHE A 692 9.31 -5.28 17.32
C PHE A 692 10.83 -5.32 17.48
N GLU A 693 11.41 -6.50 17.74
CA GLU A 693 12.86 -6.65 17.78
C GLU A 693 13.52 -6.19 16.47
N LEU A 694 12.93 -6.58 15.34
CA LEU A 694 13.41 -6.23 14.01
C LEU A 694 13.31 -4.72 13.74
N ALA A 695 12.22 -4.06 14.17
CA ALA A 695 12.09 -2.61 14.06
C ALA A 695 13.06 -1.86 14.99
N LEU A 696 13.32 -2.37 16.20
CA LEU A 696 14.33 -1.82 17.12
C LEU A 696 15.74 -1.90 16.54
N ASP A 697 16.07 -3.02 15.89
CA ASP A 697 17.35 -3.23 15.23
C ASP A 697 17.50 -2.27 14.03
N ASN A 698 16.51 -2.20 13.14
CA ASN A 698 16.56 -1.35 11.94
C ASN A 698 16.50 0.15 12.24
N SER A 699 15.81 0.56 13.32
CA SER A 699 15.75 1.96 13.76
C SER A 699 17.04 2.44 14.44
N GLY A 700 17.98 1.54 14.73
CA GLY A 700 19.23 1.84 15.44
C GLY A 700 19.07 1.97 16.96
N VAL A 701 17.85 1.80 17.49
CA VAL A 701 17.54 1.97 18.92
C VAL A 701 18.35 1.00 19.77
N ARG A 702 18.46 -0.27 19.38
CA ARG A 702 19.21 -1.25 20.17
C ARG A 702 20.69 -0.89 20.31
N GLY A 703 21.30 -0.41 19.23
CA GLY A 703 22.69 0.06 19.24
C GLY A 703 22.87 1.30 20.13
N ALA A 704 21.95 2.26 20.02
CA ALA A 704 21.99 3.49 20.81
C ALA A 704 21.71 3.24 22.30
N LEU A 705 20.78 2.33 22.63
CA LEU A 705 20.37 2.01 23.99
C LEU A 705 21.58 1.58 24.82
N ARG A 706 22.39 0.65 24.32
CA ARG A 706 23.57 0.15 25.04
C ARG A 706 24.58 1.26 25.37
N VAL A 707 24.84 2.14 24.40
CA VAL A 707 25.76 3.27 24.56
C VAL A 707 25.19 4.29 25.55
N LEU A 708 23.93 4.68 25.39
CA LEU A 708 23.29 5.72 26.20
C LEU A 708 22.96 5.22 27.63
N GLU A 709 22.68 3.93 27.82
CA GLU A 709 22.54 3.31 29.14
C GLU A 709 23.87 3.30 29.90
N SER A 710 24.97 2.94 29.22
CA SER A 710 26.31 2.94 29.82
C SER A 710 26.71 4.36 30.22
N VAL A 711 26.44 5.34 29.36
CA VAL A 711 26.63 6.76 29.66
C VAL A 711 25.76 7.22 30.83
N ALA A 712 24.48 6.81 30.90
CA ALA A 712 23.59 7.18 32.00
C ALA A 712 24.06 6.60 33.35
N ALA A 713 24.63 5.40 33.33
CA ALA A 713 25.10 4.72 34.54
C ALA A 713 26.44 5.28 35.06
N GLU A 714 27.36 5.65 34.16
CA GLU A 714 28.74 6.00 34.50
C GLU A 714 29.06 7.50 34.35
N GLY A 715 28.16 8.29 33.75
CA GLY A 715 28.33 9.73 33.54
C GLY A 715 29.60 10.05 32.74
N ARG A 716 30.33 11.10 33.15
CA ARG A 716 31.60 11.47 32.49
C ARG A 716 32.70 10.42 32.63
N GLU A 717 32.70 9.63 33.70
CA GLU A 717 33.74 8.59 33.92
C GLU A 717 33.68 7.46 32.90
N TRP A 718 32.52 7.30 32.24
CA TRP A 718 32.31 6.38 31.13
C TRP A 718 33.43 6.45 30.10
N LEU A 719 33.87 7.65 29.68
CA LEU A 719 34.94 7.82 28.69
C LEU A 719 36.25 7.11 29.07
N GLY A 720 36.61 7.18 30.35
CA GLY A 720 37.83 6.57 30.88
C GLY A 720 37.69 5.07 31.13
N GLN A 721 36.51 4.64 31.58
CA GLN A 721 36.17 3.22 31.76
C GLN A 721 36.06 2.50 30.43
N GLU A 722 35.45 3.11 29.43
CA GLU A 722 35.28 2.56 28.09
C GLU A 722 36.63 2.32 27.42
N ARG A 723 37.55 3.30 27.47
CA ARG A 723 38.94 3.10 26.99
C ARG A 723 39.64 1.93 27.67
N LYS A 724 39.42 1.73 28.98
CA LYS A 724 39.99 0.59 29.73
C LYS A 724 39.34 -0.74 29.34
N ARG A 725 38.01 -0.76 29.13
CA ARG A 725 37.26 -1.94 28.68
C ARG A 725 37.72 -2.37 27.29
N ARG A 726 37.81 -1.42 26.35
CA ARG A 726 38.41 -1.63 25.02
C ARG A 726 39.79 -2.26 25.14
N THR A 727 40.68 -1.63 25.90
CA THR A 727 42.05 -2.12 26.08
C THR A 727 42.09 -3.56 26.62
N ARG A 728 41.26 -3.88 27.62
CA ARG A 728 41.22 -5.21 28.25
C ARG A 728 40.67 -6.28 27.30
N ARG A 729 39.52 -6.03 26.67
CA ARG A 729 38.92 -6.96 25.68
C ARG A 729 39.85 -7.17 24.50
N MET A 730 40.55 -6.11 24.09
CA MET A 730 41.60 -6.15 23.07
C MET A 730 42.77 -7.07 23.45
N PHE A 731 43.22 -7.05 24.71
CA PHE A 731 44.25 -7.99 25.18
C PHE A 731 43.75 -9.44 25.17
N ASP A 732 42.51 -9.67 25.60
CA ASP A 732 41.91 -11.01 25.61
C ASP A 732 41.72 -11.55 24.18
N PHE A 733 41.26 -10.71 23.25
CA PHE A 733 41.11 -11.04 21.83
C PHE A 733 42.44 -11.39 21.17
N LYS A 734 43.47 -10.54 21.30
CA LYS A 734 44.80 -10.80 20.73
C LYS A 734 45.41 -12.09 21.29
N ARG A 735 45.34 -12.31 22.62
CA ARG A 735 45.84 -13.55 23.24
C ARG A 735 45.14 -14.79 22.69
N GLN A 736 43.86 -14.68 22.38
CA GLN A 736 43.04 -15.76 21.84
C GLN A 736 43.23 -16.00 20.34
N ILE A 737 43.60 -14.98 19.57
CA ILE A 737 44.05 -15.10 18.18
C ILE A 737 45.47 -15.68 18.16
N ASP A 738 46.42 -15.13 18.91
CA ASP A 738 47.83 -15.56 18.93
C ASP A 738 48.00 -17.03 19.38
N THR A 739 47.01 -17.63 20.07
CA THR A 739 47.03 -19.05 20.52
C THR A 739 46.66 -20.06 19.44
N ARG A 740 46.16 -19.63 18.27
CA ARG A 740 46.18 -20.41 17.03
C ARG A 740 46.88 -19.54 15.99
N ARG A 741 48.07 -19.95 15.54
CA ARG A 741 48.85 -19.36 14.43
C ARG A 741 48.05 -18.31 13.67
N GLU A 742 48.50 -17.07 13.78
CA GLU A 742 48.15 -15.92 12.94
C GLU A 742 47.57 -16.39 11.59
N LEU A 743 46.40 -15.88 11.22
CA LEU A 743 45.86 -16.00 9.88
C LEU A 743 47.01 -15.76 8.86
N PRO A 744 47.44 -16.77 8.08
CA PRO A 744 48.80 -16.79 7.57
C PRO A 744 48.91 -15.98 6.28
N TRP A 745 49.45 -14.76 6.32
CA TRP A 745 49.96 -14.12 5.09
C TRP A 745 50.92 -12.96 5.41
N ASP A 746 52.13 -13.35 5.84
CA ASP A 746 53.36 -12.69 5.44
C ASP A 746 53.76 -13.26 4.07
N THR A 747 53.55 -12.51 2.99
CA THR A 747 54.22 -12.81 1.72
C THR A 747 55.62 -12.24 1.82
N GLY A 748 56.51 -13.05 2.38
CA GLY A 748 57.96 -12.90 2.54
C GLY A 748 58.65 -11.63 2.02
N ASP A 749 59.43 -11.04 2.92
CA ASP A 749 60.91 -11.15 2.91
C ASP A 749 61.55 -9.79 3.25
N ASP A 750 61.72 -9.56 4.56
CA ASP A 750 62.55 -8.49 5.12
C ASP A 750 64.01 -8.98 5.25
N SER A 751 64.53 -9.64 4.21
CA SER A 751 65.95 -9.97 4.09
C SER A 751 66.57 -9.27 2.88
N GLY A 752 67.58 -8.45 3.17
CA GLY A 752 68.22 -7.55 2.22
C GLY A 752 68.69 -8.22 0.94
N GLY A 753 68.14 -7.79 -0.19
CA GLY A 753 68.62 -8.10 -1.53
C GLY A 753 68.33 -6.94 -2.46
N GLY A 754 69.39 -6.32 -2.99
CA GLY A 754 69.34 -5.10 -3.79
C GLY A 754 68.45 -5.19 -5.02
N VAL A 755 67.78 -4.07 -5.31
CA VAL A 755 67.10 -3.76 -6.56
C VAL A 755 68.09 -3.89 -7.74
N PRO A 756 67.80 -4.68 -8.79
CA PRO A 756 68.32 -4.37 -10.11
C PRO A 756 67.30 -3.45 -10.81
N ALA A 757 67.77 -2.25 -11.13
CA ALA A 757 67.08 -1.35 -12.03
C ALA A 757 66.85 -2.05 -13.37
N VAL A 758 65.62 -1.99 -13.88
CA VAL A 758 65.37 -2.16 -15.31
C VAL A 758 64.44 -1.03 -15.77
N THR A 759 65.00 -0.33 -16.75
CA THR A 759 64.54 0.78 -17.60
C THR A 759 63.09 0.79 -18.02
#